data_AF-M2A7L5-F1
#
_entry.id   AF-M2A7L5-F1
#
_cell.length_a   1.000
_cell.length_b   1.000
_cell.length_c   1.000
_cell.angle_alpha   90.00
_cell.angle_beta   90.00
_cell.angle_gamma   90.00
#
_symmetry.space_group_name_H-M   'P 1'
#
loop_
_entity.id
_entity.type
_entity.pdbx_description
1 polymer ?
#
loop_
_entity_poly.entity_id
_entity_poly.type
_entity_poly.pdbx_seq_one_letter_code
_entity_poly.pdbx_strand_id
1 'polypeptide(L)'
;MPSPPTPIGSLTEPDQASQSAESDPATDGPVRLLLIPEASLSKLTASVRDSLPASDSDNRSVTVDLESHRDVRIRCQSRNDALALINSSIQSSWFGDSSTLKKNPNDNWPNQSASLLDDVRLVTEKGREISQADFFALSYTWWQIQVLTRRLRYTSNLDQVYFETRVLDAAEAWVRNDAEATAAALHDCFDALAEERDHYFASDPSLIDLTLLTPSTLDRFLELPEPKTSDTEAILSTPRNALVDQAVADAVLKSDDSVQQAFQSRLASDAMSWAGGGPASTVCYDELTIDQMERSLRESIEQVQRAVGQPMAVHARLGGSTTPEIVAALASHKHDGQSQTQCRGLLPIDFLNGTGFGDEAKVILGESGHEIEALTAKPVDANNESSFLTLGTRLGEAIDAGEIATALLVHWPGKGCESFDDLNRAATWTLALGRFWKIDEYFIDGEHPYHHGSSASWKDSPADRMRAGSSAARQSATQYASLVRGQSQRDANGLSMLANPRRTDPTHGLAESLGLDDCVQVSADANIAAKTQPTESVLVVNGNNVPTRQRVIVKGKLPTNDRSIFHAHADKGNTDAVLDVPAWGYRWTSSNAAAKALLTDPNNSARPNSAENDNPRLIRWAKQLGRSMSRGPGPIVDGERMSNEFLELSINSEHGGIQGVYSGKVRGNRLSTRIEFVPAKKKAEGVVAKCNSVQTKENSISRGVVALEGTIEMPADANPHSSTSVSSNTLRWQSEVELVRGSRLVRYRIRFETLNASSPGSGGADDSLDWIQHPVLRMAFPGASPVVRAIVREKLHRTSARRFIAPLGFVHEEDECRTLVATHGNSFHRRSEDRFLETLLPLANASGSPSEATDGFSPWHEFAFGFDVPHSIDAAMQPWRTPTVLQVPNGQMIRKGVPAGSWLMHASPSTMRIQVVATGVLDDGRMVMHLRAIQTTSKSVRGIVRFCQPVALAHPISPLSRPLGEDHSDAVHPPTVSMQSIDAASIDGEVKCEDDRIEWASSGHGVTHLCVVFDTTK
;
A
#
# COMPACT_ATOMS: atom_id res chain seq x y z
N MET A 1 27.57 -45.86 51.31
CA MET A 1 27.17 -46.22 52.69
C MET A 1 25.65 -46.24 52.76
N PRO A 2 25.01 -47.18 53.46
CA PRO A 2 25.35 -48.60 53.63
C PRO A 2 24.25 -49.55 53.06
N SER A 3 24.51 -50.85 53.04
CA SER A 3 23.79 -51.90 52.27
C SER A 3 23.27 -53.03 53.21
N PRO A 4 23.05 -54.30 52.77
CA PRO A 4 22.31 -54.82 51.62
C PRO A 4 21.00 -55.52 52.11
N PRO A 5 20.73 -56.86 52.18
CA PRO A 5 21.44 -58.10 51.78
C PRO A 5 20.81 -58.89 50.59
N THR A 6 21.48 -59.98 50.21
CA THR A 6 21.20 -61.02 49.17
C THR A 6 20.55 -62.29 49.80
N PRO A 7 20.13 -63.39 49.07
CA PRO A 7 21.07 -64.33 48.40
C PRO A 7 20.58 -65.27 47.23
N ILE A 8 21.55 -65.67 46.38
CA ILE A 8 21.78 -67.00 45.72
C ILE A 8 20.66 -67.59 44.81
N GLY A 9 20.92 -68.17 43.62
CA GLY A 9 22.16 -68.42 42.86
C GLY A 9 22.11 -69.74 42.06
N SER A 10 23.05 -69.93 41.11
CA SER A 10 23.20 -71.11 40.19
C SER A 10 22.16 -71.20 39.04
N LEU A 11 22.46 -71.65 37.82
CA LEU A 11 23.69 -72.25 37.23
C LEU A 11 23.71 -71.99 35.69
N THR A 12 24.89 -72.04 35.06
CA THR A 12 25.11 -71.87 33.61
C THR A 12 25.11 -73.20 32.85
N GLU A 13 24.38 -73.26 31.71
CA GLU A 13 24.64 -74.06 30.49
C GLU A 13 24.71 -75.62 30.58
N PRO A 14 24.37 -76.40 29.52
CA PRO A 14 24.83 -76.18 28.14
C PRO A 14 23.92 -76.56 26.93
N ASP A 15 24.41 -76.17 25.76
CA ASP A 15 24.35 -76.79 24.42
C ASP A 15 23.05 -77.23 23.71
N GLN A 16 22.96 -76.70 22.48
CA GLN A 16 22.56 -77.35 21.21
C GLN A 16 21.70 -78.63 21.22
N ALA A 17 20.48 -78.53 20.65
CA ALA A 17 20.00 -79.50 19.66
C ALA A 17 18.92 -78.90 18.76
N SER A 18 18.99 -79.20 17.46
CA SER A 18 18.02 -78.83 16.43
C SER A 18 16.76 -79.70 16.47
N GLN A 19 15.57 -79.08 16.53
CA GLN A 19 14.27 -79.64 16.14
C GLN A 19 13.51 -78.52 15.41
N SER A 20 13.42 -78.58 14.07
CA SER A 20 12.37 -79.26 13.28
C SER A 20 10.98 -78.68 13.52
N ALA A 21 10.43 -78.04 12.50
CA ALA A 21 9.19 -77.28 12.53
C ALA A 21 8.00 -78.04 13.13
N GLU A 22 7.39 -77.45 14.15
CA GLU A 22 5.95 -77.53 14.38
C GLU A 22 5.35 -76.18 13.96
N SER A 23 4.28 -76.24 13.18
CA SER A 23 3.52 -75.06 12.76
C SER A 23 2.59 -74.64 13.90
N ASP A 24 2.86 -73.51 14.52
CA ASP A 24 1.95 -72.91 15.50
C ASP A 24 0.54 -72.70 14.89
N PRO A 25 -0.53 -72.88 15.67
CA PRO A 25 -1.88 -72.80 15.17
C PRO A 25 -2.20 -71.36 14.75
N ALA A 26 -2.78 -71.19 13.56
CA ALA A 26 -3.25 -69.89 13.11
C ALA A 26 -4.24 -69.31 14.13
N THR A 27 -3.91 -68.15 14.68
CA THR A 27 -4.79 -67.34 15.52
C THR A 27 -6.06 -67.00 14.75
N ASP A 28 -7.17 -67.65 15.11
CA ASP A 28 -8.51 -67.51 14.48
C ASP A 28 -9.23 -66.23 14.96
N GLY A 29 -8.45 -65.15 15.14
CA GLY A 29 -8.92 -63.82 15.50
C GLY A 29 -9.11 -62.94 14.27
N PRO A 30 -9.89 -61.83 14.37
CA PRO A 30 -10.13 -60.96 13.23
C PRO A 30 -8.84 -60.36 12.67
N VAL A 31 -8.74 -60.28 11.35
CA VAL A 31 -7.64 -59.58 10.66
C VAL A 31 -7.98 -58.09 10.57
N ARG A 32 -7.12 -57.23 11.10
CA ARG A 32 -7.26 -55.76 11.06
C ARG A 32 -6.28 -55.16 10.07
N LEU A 33 -6.75 -54.29 9.19
CA LEU A 33 -5.90 -53.52 8.30
C LEU A 33 -5.56 -52.17 8.96
N LEU A 34 -4.28 -51.87 9.13
CA LEU A 34 -3.78 -50.65 9.76
C LEU A 34 -2.99 -49.84 8.73
N LEU A 35 -3.65 -48.84 8.13
CA LEU A 35 -3.01 -47.87 7.25
C LEU A 35 -2.30 -46.81 8.11
N ILE A 36 -0.99 -46.69 7.94
CA ILE A 36 -0.14 -45.82 8.74
C ILE A 36 0.54 -44.81 7.81
N PRO A 37 0.03 -43.56 7.76
CA PRO A 37 0.66 -42.49 7.03
C PRO A 37 2.07 -42.23 7.56
N GLU A 38 3.02 -42.08 6.65
CA GLU A 38 4.44 -41.80 6.94
C GLU A 38 4.61 -40.59 7.88
N ALA A 39 3.80 -39.55 7.70
CA ALA A 39 3.77 -38.36 8.56
C ALA A 39 3.39 -38.63 10.03
N SER A 40 2.62 -39.68 10.29
CA SER A 40 2.08 -40.01 11.62
C SER A 40 3.03 -40.83 12.49
N LEU A 41 4.09 -41.42 11.93
CA LEU A 41 5.04 -42.30 12.62
C LEU A 41 5.62 -41.70 13.91
N SER A 42 5.90 -40.40 13.89
CA SER A 42 6.44 -39.65 15.05
C SER A 42 5.50 -39.60 16.25
N LYS A 43 4.19 -39.80 16.03
CA LYS A 43 3.13 -39.76 17.06
C LYS A 43 2.75 -41.15 17.58
N LEU A 44 3.10 -42.22 16.88
CA LEU A 44 2.86 -43.60 17.31
C LEU A 44 3.70 -43.98 18.52
N THR A 45 3.22 -44.95 19.30
CA THR A 45 4.01 -45.60 20.35
C THR A 45 5.20 -46.35 19.73
N ALA A 46 6.29 -46.51 20.50
CA ALA A 46 7.49 -47.21 20.04
C ALA A 46 7.16 -48.63 19.53
N SER A 47 6.36 -49.41 20.27
CA SER A 47 5.92 -50.76 19.87
C SER A 47 5.26 -50.83 18.48
N VAL A 48 4.41 -49.86 18.12
CA VAL A 48 3.82 -49.82 16.77
C VAL A 48 4.85 -49.33 15.75
N ARG A 49 5.60 -48.26 16.06
CA ARG A 49 6.60 -47.68 15.16
C ARG A 49 7.71 -48.65 14.77
N ASP A 50 8.26 -49.36 15.75
CA ASP A 50 9.41 -50.26 15.61
C ASP A 50 9.01 -51.59 14.94
N SER A 51 7.71 -51.91 14.91
CA SER A 51 7.17 -53.07 14.17
C SER A 51 7.13 -52.86 12.66
N LEU A 52 7.23 -51.61 12.17
CA LEU A 52 6.96 -51.28 10.77
C LEU A 52 8.21 -51.44 9.89
N PRO A 53 8.05 -51.91 8.64
CA PRO A 53 9.16 -52.02 7.69
C PRO A 53 9.73 -50.63 7.37
N ALA A 54 10.98 -50.54 6.92
CA ALA A 54 11.63 -49.26 6.61
C ALA A 54 10.93 -48.51 5.46
N SER A 55 11.05 -47.18 5.41
CA SER A 55 10.42 -46.32 4.38
C SER A 55 10.76 -46.75 2.95
N ASP A 56 12.00 -47.22 2.77
CA ASP A 56 12.62 -47.49 1.47
C ASP A 56 12.56 -48.99 1.09
N SER A 57 11.82 -49.80 1.85
CA SER A 57 11.66 -51.23 1.56
C SER A 57 10.62 -51.47 0.48
N ASP A 58 10.89 -52.41 -0.44
CA ASP A 58 9.92 -52.81 -1.49
C ASP A 58 8.61 -53.36 -0.89
N ASN A 59 8.68 -53.94 0.32
CA ASN A 59 7.54 -54.55 1.00
C ASN A 59 7.11 -53.70 2.21
N ARG A 60 6.19 -52.77 1.97
CA ARG A 60 5.76 -51.74 2.95
C ARG A 60 4.63 -52.19 3.90
N SER A 61 4.28 -53.48 3.88
CA SER A 61 3.36 -54.09 4.83
C SER A 61 4.05 -55.12 5.73
N VAL A 62 3.50 -55.29 6.93
CA VAL A 62 3.94 -56.29 7.91
C VAL A 62 2.72 -56.89 8.60
N THR A 63 2.73 -58.21 8.76
CA THR A 63 1.73 -58.93 9.56
C THR A 63 2.27 -59.11 10.97
N VAL A 64 1.48 -58.72 11.97
CA VAL A 64 1.78 -58.83 13.39
C VAL A 64 0.64 -59.59 14.07
N ASP A 65 0.90 -60.84 14.44
CA ASP A 65 -0.04 -61.62 15.24
C ASP A 65 -0.04 -61.13 16.70
N LEU A 66 -1.22 -60.82 17.22
CA LEU A 66 -1.46 -60.41 18.61
C LEU A 66 -2.41 -61.42 19.27
N GLU A 67 -2.43 -61.46 20.60
CA GLU A 67 -3.17 -62.48 21.39
C GLU A 67 -4.67 -62.62 21.08
N SER A 68 -5.29 -61.60 20.47
CA SER A 68 -6.73 -61.55 20.17
C SER A 68 -7.08 -61.28 18.70
N HIS A 69 -6.11 -60.93 17.86
CA HIS A 69 -6.33 -60.50 16.47
C HIS A 69 -5.01 -60.45 15.69
N ARG A 70 -5.09 -60.40 14.36
CA ARG A 70 -3.93 -60.22 13.49
C ARG A 70 -3.95 -58.82 12.90
N ASP A 71 -2.91 -58.03 13.15
CA ASP A 71 -2.73 -56.74 12.50
C ASP A 71 -1.97 -56.93 11.18
N VAL A 72 -2.47 -56.37 10.09
CA VAL A 72 -1.69 -56.15 8.88
C VAL A 72 -1.45 -54.65 8.74
N ARG A 73 -0.25 -54.22 9.10
CA ARG A 73 0.14 -52.81 9.18
C ARG A 73 0.84 -52.40 7.89
N ILE A 74 0.40 -51.32 7.27
CA ILE A 74 0.93 -50.80 6.00
C ILE A 74 1.47 -49.39 6.24
N ARG A 75 2.71 -49.11 5.80
CA ARG A 75 3.17 -47.72 5.63
C ARG A 75 2.70 -47.16 4.30
N CYS A 76 1.95 -46.08 4.33
CA CYS A 76 1.51 -45.35 3.14
C CYS A 76 2.08 -43.93 3.09
N GLN A 77 2.42 -43.47 1.90
CA GLN A 77 3.00 -42.15 1.64
C GLN A 77 1.96 -41.12 1.15
N SER A 78 0.84 -41.59 0.59
CA SER A 78 -0.28 -40.77 0.10
C SER A 78 -1.60 -41.57 0.08
N ARG A 79 -2.73 -40.91 -0.22
CA ARG A 79 -4.04 -41.55 -0.42
C ARG A 79 -4.00 -42.59 -1.54
N ASN A 80 -3.47 -42.21 -2.69
CA ASN A 80 -3.34 -43.10 -3.85
C ASN A 80 -2.41 -44.30 -3.58
N ASP A 81 -1.35 -44.09 -2.81
CA ASP A 81 -0.45 -45.16 -2.38
C ASP A 81 -1.14 -46.13 -1.40
N ALA A 82 -1.92 -45.61 -0.45
CA ALA A 82 -2.76 -46.44 0.43
C ALA A 82 -3.76 -47.29 -0.37
N LEU A 83 -4.47 -46.70 -1.34
CA LEU A 83 -5.42 -47.40 -2.20
C LEU A 83 -4.76 -48.46 -3.08
N ALA A 84 -3.59 -48.16 -3.67
CA ALA A 84 -2.81 -49.13 -4.44
C ALA A 84 -2.37 -50.31 -3.57
N LEU A 85 -1.94 -50.06 -2.32
CA LEU A 85 -1.55 -51.09 -1.37
C LEU A 85 -2.75 -51.94 -0.92
N ILE A 86 -3.93 -51.35 -0.67
CA ILE A 86 -5.18 -52.07 -0.41
C ILE A 86 -5.59 -52.95 -1.60
N ASN A 87 -5.49 -52.44 -2.83
CA ASN A 87 -5.81 -53.23 -4.01
C ASN A 87 -4.84 -54.41 -4.18
N SER A 88 -3.55 -54.20 -3.92
CA SER A 88 -2.56 -55.27 -3.92
C SER A 88 -2.80 -56.31 -2.81
N SER A 89 -3.33 -55.91 -1.65
CA SER A 89 -3.59 -56.80 -0.51
C SER A 89 -4.76 -57.75 -0.74
N ILE A 90 -5.84 -57.23 -1.33
CA ILE A 90 -7.02 -58.00 -1.73
C ILE A 90 -6.61 -59.06 -2.77
N GLN A 91 -5.71 -58.72 -3.70
CA GLN A 91 -5.18 -59.65 -4.70
C GLN A 91 -4.20 -60.69 -4.15
N SER A 92 -3.53 -60.43 -3.02
CA SER A 92 -2.49 -61.29 -2.45
C SER A 92 -2.91 -62.02 -1.16
N SER A 93 -4.22 -62.22 -0.97
CA SER A 93 -4.79 -63.12 0.04
C SER A 93 -4.46 -62.76 1.50
N TRP A 94 -4.24 -61.47 1.83
CA TRP A 94 -3.88 -61.04 3.20
C TRP A 94 -4.93 -61.42 4.27
N PHE A 95 -6.17 -61.65 3.85
CA PHE A 95 -7.29 -62.05 4.69
C PHE A 95 -7.54 -63.58 4.70
N GLY A 96 -6.63 -64.38 4.12
CA GLY A 96 -6.76 -65.83 3.98
C GLY A 96 -7.43 -66.27 2.67
N ASP A 97 -7.71 -67.56 2.56
CA ASP A 97 -8.45 -68.13 1.43
C ASP A 97 -9.92 -67.66 1.48
N SER A 98 -10.35 -66.90 0.46
CA SER A 98 -11.66 -66.23 0.42
C SER A 98 -12.85 -67.19 0.25
N SER A 99 -12.60 -68.50 0.20
CA SER A 99 -13.60 -69.57 0.16
C SER A 99 -14.49 -69.61 1.42
N THR A 100 -14.02 -69.16 2.58
CA THR A 100 -14.74 -69.25 3.87
C THR A 100 -15.65 -68.05 4.18
N LEU A 101 -15.41 -66.88 3.56
CA LEU A 101 -16.28 -65.70 3.65
C LEU A 101 -17.68 -65.93 3.02
N LYS A 102 -17.85 -67.02 2.25
CA LYS A 102 -19.12 -67.46 1.67
C LYS A 102 -20.12 -68.08 2.66
N LYS A 103 -20.17 -67.61 3.91
CA LYS A 103 -21.12 -68.12 4.93
C LYS A 103 -22.41 -67.33 5.13
N ASN A 104 -22.63 -66.24 4.38
CA ASN A 104 -23.95 -65.76 3.96
C ASN A 104 -23.86 -64.64 2.89
N PRO A 105 -23.31 -64.89 1.70
CA PRO A 105 -23.61 -64.03 0.56
C PRO A 105 -25.04 -64.32 0.11
N ASN A 106 -25.89 -63.30 -0.01
CA ASN A 106 -26.92 -63.36 -1.05
C ASN A 106 -26.17 -63.58 -2.39
N ASP A 107 -26.64 -64.50 -3.24
CA ASP A 107 -25.95 -64.96 -4.46
C ASP A 107 -25.71 -63.88 -5.54
N ASN A 108 -25.97 -62.61 -5.22
CA ASN A 108 -25.82 -61.42 -6.05
C ASN A 108 -24.60 -60.55 -5.71
N TRP A 109 -23.65 -60.96 -4.86
CA TRP A 109 -22.39 -60.19 -4.72
C TRP A 109 -21.60 -60.30 -6.04
N PRO A 110 -21.52 -59.22 -6.85
CA PRO A 110 -20.90 -59.33 -8.16
C PRO A 110 -19.40 -59.50 -7.94
N ASN A 111 -18.80 -60.45 -8.65
CA ASN A 111 -17.37 -60.73 -8.54
C ASN A 111 -16.56 -59.66 -9.31
N GLN A 112 -16.69 -58.40 -8.88
CA GLN A 112 -15.99 -57.25 -9.43
C GLN A 112 -14.53 -57.25 -8.95
N SER A 113 -13.75 -58.17 -9.52
CA SER A 113 -12.28 -58.04 -9.59
C SER A 113 -11.84 -56.95 -10.58
N ALA A 114 -12.78 -56.23 -11.18
CA ALA A 114 -12.57 -54.96 -11.86
C ALA A 114 -12.19 -53.89 -10.83
N SER A 115 -10.89 -53.79 -10.58
CA SER A 115 -10.16 -52.57 -10.24
C SER A 115 -10.95 -51.44 -9.53
N LEU A 116 -10.70 -51.27 -8.23
CA LEU A 116 -11.05 -50.03 -7.49
C LEU A 116 -10.36 -48.76 -8.04
N LEU A 117 -9.55 -48.86 -9.10
CA LEU A 117 -8.98 -47.73 -9.85
C LEU A 117 -9.85 -47.29 -11.04
N ASP A 118 -10.90 -48.04 -11.39
CA ASP A 118 -11.88 -47.57 -12.38
C ASP A 118 -12.79 -46.53 -11.70
N ASP A 119 -12.96 -45.38 -12.35
CA ASP A 119 -13.70 -44.22 -11.83
C ASP A 119 -15.22 -44.44 -11.93
N VAL A 120 -15.72 -45.42 -11.18
CA VAL A 120 -17.14 -45.77 -11.07
C VAL A 120 -17.90 -44.56 -10.52
N ARG A 121 -18.96 -44.15 -11.23
CA ARG A 121 -19.83 -43.03 -10.90
C ARG A 121 -21.27 -43.51 -10.94
N LEU A 122 -21.99 -43.39 -9.83
CA LEU A 122 -23.43 -43.61 -9.78
C LEU A 122 -24.13 -42.26 -9.92
N VAL A 123 -25.31 -42.23 -10.56
CA VAL A 123 -26.10 -41.00 -10.75
C VAL A 123 -27.53 -41.26 -10.28
N THR A 124 -28.00 -40.44 -9.35
CA THR A 124 -29.39 -40.51 -8.84
C THR A 124 -30.39 -39.98 -9.87
N GLU A 125 -31.68 -40.27 -9.70
CA GLU A 125 -32.77 -39.69 -10.48
C GLU A 125 -32.78 -38.15 -10.41
N LYS A 126 -32.33 -37.59 -9.28
CA LYS A 126 -32.14 -36.15 -9.07
C LYS A 126 -30.82 -35.60 -9.65
N GLY A 127 -30.03 -36.42 -10.33
CA GLY A 127 -28.80 -36.00 -11.01
C GLY A 127 -27.57 -35.82 -10.11
N ARG A 128 -27.62 -36.25 -8.84
CA ARG A 128 -26.42 -36.28 -7.97
C ARG A 128 -25.50 -37.38 -8.48
N GLU A 129 -24.29 -36.99 -8.87
CA GLU A 129 -23.21 -37.90 -9.22
C GLU A 129 -22.41 -38.27 -7.97
N ILE A 130 -22.41 -39.55 -7.61
CA ILE A 130 -21.71 -40.13 -6.45
C ILE A 130 -20.48 -40.89 -6.94
N SER A 131 -19.36 -40.81 -6.22
CA SER A 131 -18.11 -41.53 -6.49
C SER A 131 -17.37 -41.89 -5.20
N GLN A 132 -16.21 -42.55 -5.31
CA GLN A 132 -15.33 -42.81 -4.17
C GLN A 132 -14.93 -41.52 -3.41
N ALA A 133 -14.95 -40.37 -4.08
CA ALA A 133 -14.67 -39.06 -3.47
C ALA A 133 -15.66 -38.70 -2.35
N ASP A 134 -16.91 -39.18 -2.39
CA ASP A 134 -17.88 -38.89 -1.33
C ASP A 134 -17.55 -39.58 -0.01
N PHE A 135 -16.97 -40.79 -0.07
CA PHE A 135 -16.52 -41.52 1.12
C PHE A 135 -15.28 -40.87 1.75
N PHE A 136 -14.39 -40.29 0.93
CA PHE A 136 -13.27 -39.47 1.45
C PHE A 136 -13.76 -38.15 2.04
N ALA A 137 -14.69 -37.46 1.38
CA ALA A 137 -15.33 -36.25 1.87
C ALA A 137 -16.05 -36.48 3.21
N LEU A 138 -16.75 -37.60 3.36
CA LEU A 138 -17.39 -38.01 4.61
C LEU A 138 -16.36 -38.30 5.71
N SER A 139 -15.28 -39.03 5.38
CA SER A 139 -14.20 -39.35 6.31
C SER A 139 -13.45 -38.09 6.79
N TYR A 140 -13.16 -37.16 5.89
CA TYR A 140 -12.60 -35.85 6.18
C TYR A 140 -13.55 -35.05 7.09
N THR A 141 -14.85 -35.05 6.79
CA THR A 141 -15.87 -34.33 7.58
C THR A 141 -15.94 -34.88 9.00
N TRP A 142 -16.04 -36.21 9.18
CA TRP A 142 -15.99 -36.85 10.49
C TRP A 142 -14.73 -36.44 11.26
N TRP A 143 -13.56 -36.47 10.61
CA TRP A 143 -12.31 -36.05 11.26
C TRP A 143 -12.34 -34.58 11.71
N GLN A 144 -12.77 -33.66 10.85
CA GLN A 144 -12.82 -32.22 11.17
C GLN A 144 -13.81 -31.92 12.30
N ILE A 145 -14.99 -32.57 12.32
CA ILE A 145 -15.95 -32.47 13.43
C ILE A 145 -15.32 -32.98 14.73
N GLN A 146 -14.67 -34.16 14.70
CA GLN A 146 -13.97 -34.72 15.85
C GLN A 146 -12.78 -33.86 16.34
N VAL A 147 -12.16 -33.07 15.46
CA VAL A 147 -11.15 -32.05 15.84
C VAL A 147 -11.81 -30.82 16.45
N LEU A 148 -12.89 -30.32 15.84
CA LEU A 148 -13.67 -29.16 16.28
C LEU A 148 -14.25 -29.37 17.69
N THR A 149 -14.95 -30.48 17.92
CA THR A 149 -15.52 -30.86 19.23
C THR A 149 -14.46 -30.85 20.33
N ARG A 150 -13.26 -31.40 20.06
CA ARG A 150 -12.13 -31.38 21.00
C ARG A 150 -11.54 -29.99 21.18
N ARG A 151 -11.52 -29.14 20.14
CA ARG A 151 -11.04 -27.75 20.23
C ARG A 151 -11.96 -26.91 21.12
N LEU A 152 -13.27 -27.08 20.97
CA LEU A 152 -14.33 -26.50 21.79
C LEU A 152 -14.43 -27.15 23.20
N ARG A 153 -13.55 -28.11 23.51
CA ARG A 153 -13.39 -28.75 24.85
C ARG A 153 -14.59 -29.61 25.28
N TYR A 154 -15.39 -30.06 24.33
CA TYR A 154 -16.49 -31.00 24.54
C TYR A 154 -16.07 -32.46 24.34
N THR A 155 -16.91 -33.38 24.83
CA THR A 155 -16.89 -34.81 24.50
C THR A 155 -17.89 -35.08 23.38
N SER A 156 -17.49 -35.89 22.39
CA SER A 156 -18.35 -36.28 21.25
C SER A 156 -19.64 -36.95 21.71
N ASN A 157 -20.77 -36.55 21.12
CA ASN A 157 -22.11 -37.13 21.35
C ASN A 157 -22.58 -37.98 20.16
N LEU A 158 -21.82 -38.00 19.06
CA LEU A 158 -22.08 -38.77 17.85
C LEU A 158 -22.44 -40.23 18.20
N ASP A 159 -23.60 -40.70 17.73
CA ASP A 159 -23.93 -42.12 17.77
C ASP A 159 -23.05 -42.86 16.77
N GLN A 160 -21.87 -43.27 17.26
CA GLN A 160 -20.85 -43.97 16.50
C GLN A 160 -21.38 -45.29 15.91
N VAL A 161 -22.34 -45.96 16.57
CA VAL A 161 -22.90 -47.22 16.08
C VAL A 161 -23.86 -46.98 14.93
N TYR A 162 -24.72 -45.96 15.05
CA TYR A 162 -25.58 -45.54 13.95
C TYR A 162 -24.76 -45.07 12.74
N PHE A 163 -23.79 -44.18 12.97
CA PHE A 163 -22.91 -43.66 11.92
C PHE A 163 -22.14 -44.77 11.20
N GLU A 164 -21.48 -45.68 11.93
CA GLU A 164 -20.77 -46.82 11.32
C GLU A 164 -21.71 -47.74 10.53
N THR A 165 -22.93 -47.97 11.02
CA THR A 165 -23.93 -48.78 10.31
C THR A 165 -24.32 -48.14 8.98
N ARG A 166 -24.61 -46.83 8.98
CA ARG A 166 -24.98 -46.07 7.77
C ARG A 166 -23.84 -45.99 6.74
N VAL A 167 -22.59 -45.86 7.19
CA VAL A 167 -21.41 -45.92 6.31
C VAL A 167 -21.30 -47.28 5.61
N LEU A 168 -21.60 -48.38 6.32
CA LEU A 168 -21.63 -49.72 5.75
C LEU A 168 -22.80 -49.90 4.77
N ASP A 169 -24.00 -49.40 5.11
CA ASP A 169 -25.16 -49.43 4.21
C ASP A 169 -24.89 -48.68 2.89
N ALA A 170 -24.25 -47.50 2.97
CA ALA A 170 -23.82 -46.74 1.81
C ALA A 170 -22.80 -47.51 0.95
N ALA A 171 -21.81 -48.15 1.58
CA ALA A 171 -20.80 -48.95 0.87
C ALA A 171 -21.40 -50.21 0.22
N GLU A 172 -22.34 -50.89 0.87
CA GLU A 172 -23.04 -52.03 0.28
C GLU A 172 -23.94 -51.62 -0.89
N ALA A 173 -24.68 -50.52 -0.77
CA ALA A 173 -25.50 -49.96 -1.84
C ALA A 173 -24.64 -49.57 -3.05
N TRP A 174 -23.49 -48.93 -2.80
CA TRP A 174 -22.53 -48.54 -3.82
C TRP A 174 -22.03 -49.76 -4.63
N VAL A 175 -21.60 -50.83 -3.95
CA VAL A 175 -21.14 -52.06 -4.61
C VAL A 175 -22.26 -52.78 -5.37
N ARG A 176 -23.53 -52.60 -4.96
CA ARG A 176 -24.72 -53.09 -5.68
C ARG A 176 -25.10 -52.22 -6.89
N ASN A 177 -24.41 -51.10 -7.13
CA ASN A 177 -24.76 -50.05 -8.10
C ASN A 177 -26.13 -49.39 -7.84
N ASP A 178 -26.57 -49.32 -6.57
CA ASP A 178 -27.82 -48.66 -6.19
C ASP A 178 -27.56 -47.20 -5.81
N ALA A 179 -27.76 -46.29 -6.77
CA ALA A 179 -27.49 -44.87 -6.62
C ALA A 179 -28.35 -44.20 -5.52
N GLU A 180 -29.64 -44.54 -5.45
CA GLU A 180 -30.58 -43.93 -4.49
C GLU A 180 -30.32 -44.42 -3.08
N ALA A 181 -30.14 -45.73 -2.87
CA ALA A 181 -29.82 -46.27 -1.56
C ALA A 181 -28.45 -45.76 -1.05
N THR A 182 -27.47 -45.59 -1.95
CA THR A 182 -26.19 -44.97 -1.58
C THR A 182 -26.38 -43.51 -1.18
N ALA A 183 -27.15 -42.73 -1.95
CA ALA A 183 -27.42 -41.33 -1.65
C ALA A 183 -28.09 -41.15 -0.29
N ALA A 184 -29.14 -41.94 -0.02
CA ALA A 184 -29.87 -41.90 1.23
C ALA A 184 -28.96 -42.23 2.43
N ALA A 185 -28.18 -43.32 2.35
CA ALA A 185 -27.28 -43.69 3.44
C ALA A 185 -26.12 -42.70 3.64
N LEU A 186 -25.62 -42.06 2.59
CA LEU A 186 -24.64 -40.97 2.72
C LEU A 186 -25.25 -39.71 3.36
N HIS A 187 -26.49 -39.34 2.99
CA HIS A 187 -27.22 -38.26 3.68
C HIS A 187 -27.38 -38.57 5.18
N ASP A 188 -27.86 -39.77 5.54
CA ASP A 188 -27.96 -40.20 6.95
C ASP A 188 -26.62 -40.05 7.71
N CYS A 189 -25.48 -40.32 7.06
CA CYS A 189 -24.16 -40.14 7.66
C CYS A 189 -23.78 -38.66 7.84
N PHE A 190 -24.03 -37.83 6.83
CA PHE A 190 -23.69 -36.41 6.85
C PHE A 190 -24.61 -35.60 7.78
N ASP A 191 -25.87 -36.01 7.93
CA ASP A 191 -26.82 -35.42 8.87
C ASP A 191 -26.40 -35.73 10.31
N ALA A 192 -25.99 -36.96 10.63
CA ALA A 192 -25.45 -37.32 11.95
C ALA A 192 -24.20 -36.48 12.34
N LEU A 193 -23.39 -36.06 11.36
CA LEU A 193 -22.25 -35.16 11.60
C LEU A 193 -22.65 -33.69 11.77
N ALA A 194 -23.78 -33.26 11.18
CA ALA A 194 -24.36 -31.94 11.40
C ALA A 194 -25.03 -31.86 12.78
N GLU A 195 -25.81 -32.87 13.17
CA GLU A 195 -26.43 -32.98 14.50
C GLU A 195 -25.37 -32.96 15.61
N GLU A 196 -24.27 -33.71 15.44
CA GLU A 196 -23.13 -33.70 16.36
C GLU A 196 -22.52 -32.30 16.53
N ARG A 197 -22.40 -31.51 15.45
CA ARG A 197 -21.92 -30.12 15.52
C ARG A 197 -22.90 -29.23 16.28
N ASP A 198 -24.18 -29.32 15.94
CA ASP A 198 -25.24 -28.44 16.45
C ASP A 198 -25.44 -28.58 17.97
N HIS A 199 -25.03 -29.70 18.55
CA HIS A 199 -24.92 -29.88 20.00
C HIS A 199 -23.92 -28.94 20.69
N TYR A 200 -22.93 -28.39 19.97
CA TYR A 200 -21.87 -27.53 20.51
C TYR A 200 -21.97 -26.09 20.03
N PHE A 201 -22.36 -25.87 18.76
CA PHE A 201 -22.48 -24.54 18.17
C PHE A 201 -23.48 -24.54 17.02
N ALA A 202 -24.43 -23.61 17.05
CA ALA A 202 -25.60 -23.61 16.16
C ALA A 202 -25.51 -22.64 14.96
N SER A 203 -24.40 -21.89 14.80
CA SER A 203 -24.18 -21.05 13.61
C SER A 203 -23.25 -21.76 12.63
N ASP A 204 -23.60 -21.73 11.35
CA ASP A 204 -22.76 -22.29 10.29
C ASP A 204 -21.50 -21.43 10.10
N PRO A 205 -20.27 -22.00 10.19
CA PRO A 205 -19.08 -21.29 9.78
C PRO A 205 -19.18 -20.81 8.32
N SER A 206 -18.57 -19.68 7.99
CA SER A 206 -18.55 -19.16 6.63
C SER A 206 -17.31 -19.60 5.86
N LEU A 207 -17.49 -20.13 4.66
CA LEU A 207 -16.42 -20.58 3.77
C LEU A 207 -16.42 -19.68 2.53
N ILE A 208 -15.25 -19.10 2.22
CA ILE A 208 -15.04 -18.27 1.03
C ILE A 208 -14.00 -18.96 0.17
N ASP A 209 -14.40 -19.49 -0.99
CA ASP A 209 -13.45 -19.95 -2.01
C ASP A 209 -13.06 -18.79 -2.92
N LEU A 210 -11.79 -18.39 -2.90
CA LEU A 210 -11.25 -17.26 -3.65
C LEU A 210 -10.11 -17.68 -4.59
N THR A 211 -10.41 -17.75 -5.88
CA THR A 211 -9.43 -17.90 -6.94
C THR A 211 -8.72 -16.57 -7.21
N LEU A 212 -7.40 -16.52 -7.01
CA LEU A 212 -6.55 -15.38 -7.37
C LEU A 212 -6.24 -15.39 -8.86
N LEU A 213 -6.48 -14.29 -9.58
CA LEU A 213 -6.12 -14.16 -10.98
C LEU A 213 -4.91 -13.23 -11.20
N THR A 214 -4.11 -13.60 -12.21
CA THR A 214 -3.09 -12.76 -12.85
C THR A 214 -3.24 -12.88 -14.36
N PRO A 215 -2.65 -11.97 -15.17
CA PRO A 215 -2.63 -12.11 -16.63
C PRO A 215 -2.16 -13.48 -17.14
N SER A 216 -1.18 -14.10 -16.47
CA SER A 216 -0.63 -15.42 -16.83
C SER A 216 -1.48 -16.63 -16.39
N THR A 217 -2.61 -16.41 -15.71
CA THR A 217 -3.53 -17.48 -15.27
C THR A 217 -4.92 -17.35 -15.88
N LEU A 218 -5.14 -16.40 -16.79
CA LEU A 218 -6.45 -16.12 -17.41
C LEU A 218 -6.96 -17.32 -18.21
N ASP A 219 -6.16 -17.85 -19.13
CA ASP A 219 -6.53 -19.01 -19.97
C ASP A 219 -6.95 -20.20 -19.11
N ARG A 220 -6.12 -20.52 -18.11
CA ARG A 220 -6.36 -21.60 -17.14
C ARG A 220 -7.64 -21.41 -16.33
N PHE A 221 -8.05 -20.16 -16.06
CA PHE A 221 -9.33 -19.87 -15.39
C PHE A 221 -10.53 -20.10 -16.31
N LEU A 222 -10.40 -19.78 -17.61
CA LEU A 222 -11.44 -20.01 -18.61
C LEU A 222 -11.58 -21.50 -18.99
N GLU A 223 -10.48 -22.24 -19.00
CA GLU A 223 -10.45 -23.70 -19.26
C GLU A 223 -11.03 -24.56 -18.13
N LEU A 224 -11.19 -24.03 -16.92
CA LEU A 224 -11.78 -24.77 -15.81
C LEU A 224 -13.26 -25.11 -16.10
N PRO A 225 -13.77 -26.26 -15.64
CA PRO A 225 -15.21 -26.51 -15.62
C PRO A 225 -15.96 -25.35 -14.96
N GLU A 226 -17.14 -25.01 -15.46
CA GLU A 226 -18.03 -24.09 -14.77
C GLU A 226 -18.50 -24.72 -13.45
N PRO A 227 -18.54 -23.97 -12.33
CA PRO A 227 -19.09 -24.50 -11.10
C PRO A 227 -20.60 -24.72 -11.27
N LYS A 228 -21.07 -25.91 -10.91
CA LYS A 228 -22.48 -26.29 -11.04
C LYS A 228 -23.27 -25.67 -9.89
N THR A 229 -24.26 -24.82 -10.17
CA THR A 229 -25.38 -24.64 -9.24
C THR A 229 -26.26 -25.90 -9.26
N SER A 230 -26.99 -26.14 -8.17
CA SER A 230 -28.11 -27.08 -8.17
C SER A 230 -29.32 -26.40 -7.52
N ASP A 231 -30.44 -26.44 -8.23
CA ASP A 231 -31.73 -25.93 -7.73
C ASP A 231 -32.46 -26.99 -6.87
N THR A 232 -31.80 -28.11 -6.56
CA THR A 232 -32.39 -29.20 -5.77
C THR A 232 -31.92 -29.13 -4.32
N GLU A 233 -32.86 -29.20 -3.36
CA GLU A 233 -32.57 -29.26 -1.91
C GLU A 233 -31.62 -30.41 -1.52
N ALA A 234 -31.44 -31.41 -2.39
CA ALA A 234 -30.57 -32.57 -2.19
C ALA A 234 -29.08 -32.30 -2.52
N ILE A 235 -28.72 -31.17 -3.14
CA ILE A 235 -27.34 -30.81 -3.46
C ILE A 235 -27.12 -29.34 -3.10
N LEU A 236 -26.39 -29.09 -2.01
CA LEU A 236 -26.06 -27.73 -1.58
C LEU A 236 -25.08 -27.07 -2.55
N SER A 237 -25.23 -25.76 -2.74
CA SER A 237 -24.37 -24.98 -3.64
C SER A 237 -23.01 -24.69 -3.02
N THR A 238 -21.96 -24.80 -3.84
CA THR A 238 -20.59 -24.42 -3.48
C THR A 238 -20.12 -23.29 -4.41
N PRO A 239 -20.64 -22.06 -4.22
CA PRO A 239 -20.25 -20.92 -5.03
C PRO A 239 -18.76 -20.60 -4.90
N ARG A 240 -18.19 -20.01 -5.96
CA ARG A 240 -16.77 -19.64 -6.03
C ARG A 240 -16.58 -18.17 -6.35
N ASN A 241 -15.46 -17.62 -5.94
CA ASN A 241 -15.16 -16.21 -6.10
C ASN A 241 -13.86 -16.00 -6.88
N ALA A 242 -13.81 -14.98 -7.74
CA ALA A 242 -12.59 -14.57 -8.43
C ALA A 242 -12.08 -13.23 -7.90
N LEU A 243 -10.77 -13.09 -7.69
CA LEU A 243 -10.14 -11.79 -7.50
C LEU A 243 -9.74 -11.20 -8.86
N VAL A 244 -10.29 -10.04 -9.22
CA VAL A 244 -10.02 -9.35 -10.49
C VAL A 244 -9.43 -7.96 -10.23
N ASP A 245 -8.12 -7.82 -10.35
CA ASP A 245 -7.44 -6.52 -10.27
C ASP A 245 -7.30 -5.86 -11.66
N GLN A 246 -6.80 -4.62 -11.67
CA GLN A 246 -6.58 -3.86 -12.90
C GLN A 246 -5.67 -4.56 -13.92
N ALA A 247 -4.68 -5.36 -13.49
CA ALA A 247 -3.78 -6.03 -14.42
C ALA A 247 -4.50 -7.16 -15.17
N VAL A 248 -5.38 -7.90 -14.49
CA VAL A 248 -6.25 -8.90 -15.12
C VAL A 248 -7.24 -8.23 -16.08
N ALA A 249 -7.87 -7.14 -15.65
CA ALA A 249 -8.81 -6.39 -16.50
C ALA A 249 -8.15 -5.80 -17.75
N ASP A 250 -6.92 -5.29 -17.65
CA ASP A 250 -6.12 -4.84 -18.79
C ASP A 250 -5.79 -5.97 -19.77
N ALA A 251 -5.45 -7.17 -19.27
CA ALA A 251 -5.22 -8.35 -20.10
C ALA A 251 -6.49 -8.81 -20.84
N VAL A 252 -7.64 -8.84 -20.14
CA VAL A 252 -8.95 -9.19 -20.74
C VAL A 252 -9.30 -8.18 -21.85
N LEU A 253 -9.28 -6.87 -21.56
CA LEU A 253 -9.66 -5.82 -22.52
C LEU A 253 -8.71 -5.70 -23.73
N LYS A 254 -7.50 -6.28 -23.66
CA LYS A 254 -6.54 -6.38 -24.78
C LYS A 254 -6.60 -7.72 -25.51
N SER A 255 -7.38 -8.68 -25.02
CA SER A 255 -7.60 -9.98 -25.65
C SER A 255 -8.72 -9.91 -26.69
N ASP A 256 -8.83 -10.94 -27.54
CA ASP A 256 -9.88 -11.06 -28.54
C ASP A 256 -11.29 -11.07 -27.92
N ASP A 257 -12.29 -10.61 -28.68
CA ASP A 257 -13.70 -10.52 -28.24
C ASP A 257 -14.25 -11.84 -27.67
N SER A 258 -13.78 -13.00 -28.14
CA SER A 258 -14.15 -14.32 -27.63
C SER A 258 -13.67 -14.56 -26.20
N VAL A 259 -12.46 -14.11 -25.86
CA VAL A 259 -11.88 -14.19 -24.50
C VAL A 259 -12.63 -13.26 -23.56
N GLN A 260 -12.95 -12.04 -24.03
CA GLN A 260 -13.76 -11.08 -23.27
C GLN A 260 -15.16 -11.63 -22.97
N GLN A 261 -15.85 -12.15 -23.99
CA GLN A 261 -17.17 -12.77 -23.83
C GLN A 261 -17.12 -13.99 -22.89
N ALA A 262 -16.12 -14.87 -23.03
CA ALA A 262 -15.97 -16.03 -22.15
C ALA A 262 -15.74 -15.62 -20.67
N PHE A 263 -14.90 -14.62 -20.43
CA PHE A 263 -14.63 -14.08 -19.10
C PHE A 263 -15.89 -13.47 -18.46
N GLN A 264 -16.62 -12.64 -19.21
CA GLN A 264 -17.88 -12.03 -18.76
C GLN A 264 -18.96 -13.09 -18.49
N SER A 265 -19.11 -14.07 -19.39
CA SER A 265 -20.11 -15.14 -19.25
C SER A 265 -19.85 -15.99 -18.01
N ARG A 266 -18.58 -16.32 -17.75
CA ARG A 266 -18.18 -17.10 -16.58
C ARG A 266 -18.48 -16.37 -15.26
N LEU A 267 -18.15 -15.07 -15.16
CA LEU A 267 -18.44 -14.26 -13.97
C LEU A 267 -19.92 -13.85 -13.84
N ALA A 268 -20.71 -14.00 -14.90
CA ALA A 268 -22.16 -13.81 -14.88
C ALA A 268 -22.96 -15.07 -14.48
N SER A 269 -22.30 -16.21 -14.27
CA SER A 269 -22.95 -17.42 -13.77
C SER A 269 -23.32 -17.31 -12.29
N ASP A 270 -24.48 -17.84 -11.88
CA ASP A 270 -24.97 -17.74 -10.50
C ASP A 270 -24.13 -18.52 -9.46
N ALA A 271 -23.28 -19.44 -9.92
CA ALA A 271 -22.30 -20.13 -9.09
C ALA A 271 -21.00 -19.30 -8.86
N MET A 272 -20.89 -18.12 -9.46
CA MET A 272 -19.71 -17.25 -9.38
C MET A 272 -20.05 -15.89 -8.76
N SER A 273 -19.08 -15.32 -8.06
CA SER A 273 -19.02 -13.89 -7.75
C SER A 273 -17.57 -13.41 -7.83
N TRP A 274 -17.32 -12.12 -7.57
CA TRP A 274 -16.00 -11.55 -7.68
C TRP A 274 -15.76 -10.38 -6.72
N ALA A 275 -14.49 -10.20 -6.35
CA ALA A 275 -14.01 -9.03 -5.65
C ALA A 275 -12.86 -8.41 -6.46
N GLY A 276 -12.78 -7.08 -6.52
CA GLY A 276 -11.83 -6.46 -7.45
C GLY A 276 -11.80 -4.95 -7.42
N GLY A 277 -11.50 -4.35 -8.58
CA GLY A 277 -11.50 -2.89 -8.77
C GLY A 277 -10.30 -2.17 -8.18
N GLY A 278 -9.42 -2.83 -7.44
CA GLY A 278 -8.14 -2.24 -7.01
C GLY A 278 -7.07 -2.25 -8.12
N PRO A 279 -6.08 -1.35 -8.04
CA PRO A 279 -5.05 -1.22 -9.07
C PRO A 279 -4.02 -2.36 -8.99
N ALA A 280 -3.32 -2.55 -10.10
CA ALA A 280 -2.29 -3.57 -10.26
C ALA A 280 -1.28 -3.57 -9.10
N SER A 281 -0.75 -4.73 -8.73
CA SER A 281 0.19 -4.90 -7.61
C SER A 281 1.49 -4.08 -7.71
N THR A 282 1.81 -3.54 -8.90
CA THR A 282 2.92 -2.61 -9.12
C THR A 282 2.65 -1.19 -8.59
N VAL A 283 1.40 -0.84 -8.27
CA VAL A 283 1.00 0.48 -7.77
C VAL A 283 1.11 0.54 -6.24
N CYS A 284 1.97 1.42 -5.74
CA CYS A 284 2.19 1.68 -4.32
C CYS A 284 1.61 3.03 -3.92
N TYR A 285 0.55 3.04 -3.11
CA TYR A 285 -0.11 4.27 -2.68
C TYR A 285 0.71 5.15 -1.71
N ASP A 286 1.77 4.61 -1.10
CA ASP A 286 2.75 5.40 -0.34
C ASP A 286 3.72 6.19 -1.25
N GLU A 287 3.83 5.81 -2.51
CA GLU A 287 4.63 6.51 -3.52
C GLU A 287 3.81 7.52 -4.34
N LEU A 288 2.55 7.77 -4.01
CA LEU A 288 1.65 8.66 -4.76
C LEU A 288 1.23 9.91 -3.98
N THR A 289 0.86 10.96 -4.72
CA THR A 289 0.05 12.06 -4.18
C THR A 289 -1.36 11.55 -3.86
N ILE A 290 -2.10 12.22 -2.98
CA ILE A 290 -3.49 11.83 -2.71
C ILE A 290 -4.33 11.87 -4.00
N ASP A 291 -4.03 12.85 -4.86
CA ASP A 291 -4.65 13.06 -6.16
C ASP A 291 -4.48 11.87 -7.11
N GLN A 292 -3.26 11.33 -7.23
CA GLN A 292 -3.00 10.18 -8.09
C GLN A 292 -3.47 8.86 -7.47
N MET A 293 -3.49 8.76 -6.14
CA MET A 293 -4.06 7.62 -5.43
C MET A 293 -5.56 7.49 -5.73
N GLU A 294 -6.32 8.58 -5.61
CA GLU A 294 -7.76 8.62 -5.94
C GLU A 294 -8.04 8.38 -7.42
N ARG A 295 -7.26 9.01 -8.33
CA ARG A 295 -7.38 8.73 -9.77
C ARG A 295 -7.12 7.25 -10.08
N SER A 296 -6.03 6.68 -9.57
CA SER A 296 -5.67 5.29 -9.78
C SER A 296 -6.72 4.31 -9.26
N LEU A 297 -7.36 4.59 -8.11
CA LEU A 297 -8.45 3.78 -7.57
C LEU A 297 -9.69 3.84 -8.46
N ARG A 298 -10.10 5.03 -8.88
CA ARG A 298 -11.25 5.22 -9.77
C ARG A 298 -11.02 4.55 -11.14
N GLU A 299 -9.85 4.78 -11.74
CA GLU A 299 -9.46 4.19 -13.03
C GLU A 299 -9.43 2.65 -12.97
N SER A 300 -8.95 2.07 -11.86
CA SER A 300 -8.98 0.61 -11.69
C SER A 300 -10.39 0.06 -11.49
N ILE A 301 -11.26 0.76 -10.76
CA ILE A 301 -12.69 0.39 -10.62
C ILE A 301 -13.37 0.41 -11.99
N GLU A 302 -13.28 1.54 -12.71
CA GLU A 302 -13.89 1.69 -14.05
C GLU A 302 -13.36 0.65 -15.05
N GLN A 303 -12.05 0.35 -15.03
CA GLN A 303 -11.43 -0.62 -15.92
C GLN A 303 -11.86 -2.07 -15.60
N VAL A 304 -11.91 -2.45 -14.32
CA VAL A 304 -12.36 -3.79 -13.92
C VAL A 304 -13.85 -3.97 -14.20
N GLN A 305 -14.70 -3.00 -13.89
CA GLN A 305 -16.14 -3.06 -14.21
C GLN A 305 -16.38 -3.20 -15.71
N ARG A 306 -15.59 -2.54 -16.57
CA ARG A 306 -15.65 -2.70 -18.03
C ARG A 306 -15.24 -4.10 -18.50
N ALA A 307 -14.20 -4.69 -17.88
CA ALA A 307 -13.75 -6.03 -18.23
C ALA A 307 -14.75 -7.11 -17.80
N VAL A 308 -15.30 -7.01 -16.58
CA VAL A 308 -16.24 -7.99 -16.01
C VAL A 308 -17.67 -7.81 -16.54
N GLY A 309 -18.04 -6.60 -16.98
CA GLY A 309 -19.40 -6.29 -17.45
C GLY A 309 -20.43 -6.08 -16.34
N GLN A 310 -19.98 -5.97 -15.09
CA GLN A 310 -20.82 -5.82 -13.89
C GLN A 310 -20.28 -4.71 -12.96
N PRO A 311 -21.12 -4.07 -12.12
CA PRO A 311 -20.65 -3.15 -11.09
C PRO A 311 -19.89 -3.89 -9.98
N MET A 312 -18.90 -3.21 -9.38
CA MET A 312 -18.11 -3.77 -8.29
C MET A 312 -18.87 -3.69 -6.96
N ALA A 313 -19.32 -4.84 -6.45
CA ALA A 313 -19.92 -4.95 -5.11
C ALA A 313 -18.86 -5.03 -3.99
N VAL A 314 -17.75 -5.74 -4.22
CA VAL A 314 -16.69 -5.97 -3.22
C VAL A 314 -15.34 -5.50 -3.75
N HIS A 315 -14.63 -4.66 -2.99
CA HIS A 315 -13.32 -4.17 -3.38
C HIS A 315 -12.20 -5.10 -2.91
N ALA A 316 -11.28 -5.47 -3.82
CA ALA A 316 -10.08 -6.25 -3.52
C ALA A 316 -8.95 -5.93 -4.53
N ARG A 317 -7.71 -6.30 -4.18
CA ARG A 317 -6.55 -6.30 -5.08
C ARG A 317 -5.59 -7.45 -4.75
N LEU A 318 -4.79 -7.86 -5.72
CA LEU A 318 -3.89 -9.00 -5.55
C LEU A 318 -2.74 -8.72 -4.57
N GLY A 319 -2.22 -7.49 -4.55
CA GLY A 319 -1.18 -7.07 -3.61
C GLY A 319 -1.02 -5.55 -3.55
N GLY A 320 -0.35 -5.08 -2.50
CA GLY A 320 -0.27 -3.68 -2.07
C GLY A 320 -1.32 -3.31 -1.01
N SER A 321 -0.93 -2.48 -0.03
CA SER A 321 -1.78 -2.07 1.09
C SER A 321 -3.09 -1.36 0.70
N THR A 322 -4.09 -1.52 1.57
CA THR A 322 -5.30 -0.68 1.61
C THR A 322 -5.10 0.45 2.60
N THR A 323 -5.09 1.70 2.12
CA THR A 323 -4.90 2.88 2.97
C THR A 323 -6.26 3.37 3.52
N PRO A 324 -6.29 4.10 4.66
CA PRO A 324 -7.55 4.58 5.22
C PRO A 324 -8.36 5.47 4.27
N GLU A 325 -7.68 6.23 3.39
CA GLU A 325 -8.35 7.08 2.41
C GLU A 325 -9.16 6.29 1.38
N ILE A 326 -8.75 5.06 1.08
CA ILE A 326 -9.47 4.14 0.19
C ILE A 326 -10.73 3.62 0.89
N VAL A 327 -10.63 3.30 2.18
CA VAL A 327 -11.79 2.93 3.01
C VAL A 327 -12.84 4.03 2.96
N ALA A 328 -12.47 5.28 3.23
CA ALA A 328 -13.38 6.42 3.17
C ALA A 328 -13.90 6.71 1.74
N ALA A 329 -13.08 6.54 0.69
CA ALA A 329 -13.50 6.75 -0.69
C ALA A 329 -14.57 5.73 -1.13
N LEU A 330 -14.37 4.44 -0.81
CA LEU A 330 -15.32 3.36 -1.12
C LEU A 330 -16.60 3.46 -0.29
N ALA A 331 -16.47 3.72 1.01
CA ALA A 331 -17.59 3.81 1.95
C ALA A 331 -18.46 5.07 1.77
N SER A 332 -17.93 6.14 1.15
CA SER A 332 -18.69 7.35 0.82
C SER A 332 -19.33 7.33 -0.57
N HIS A 333 -18.87 6.46 -1.49
CA HIS A 333 -19.33 6.48 -2.87
C HIS A 333 -20.68 5.78 -3.05
N LYS A 334 -21.68 6.56 -3.47
CA LYS A 334 -23.01 6.10 -3.89
C LYS A 334 -23.05 6.04 -5.41
N HIS A 335 -23.78 5.08 -5.95
CA HIS A 335 -24.06 5.05 -7.40
C HIS A 335 -25.05 6.18 -7.74
N ASP A 336 -24.92 6.79 -8.93
CA ASP A 336 -25.81 7.86 -9.39
C ASP A 336 -27.29 7.54 -9.14
N GLY A 337 -27.97 8.42 -8.40
CA GLY A 337 -29.39 8.32 -8.06
C GLY A 337 -29.76 7.29 -6.99
N GLN A 338 -28.81 6.57 -6.39
CA GLN A 338 -29.07 5.56 -5.37
C GLN A 338 -28.76 6.05 -3.94
N SER A 339 -29.54 5.58 -2.96
CA SER A 339 -29.34 5.90 -1.54
C SER A 339 -28.22 5.08 -0.89
N GLN A 340 -27.96 3.88 -1.40
CA GLN A 340 -26.94 2.95 -0.88
C GLN A 340 -25.58 3.19 -1.54
N THR A 341 -24.50 2.83 -0.84
CA THR A 341 -23.12 2.85 -1.40
C THR A 341 -23.00 1.87 -2.57
N GLN A 342 -22.02 2.07 -3.46
CA GLN A 342 -21.73 1.09 -4.51
C GLN A 342 -20.99 -0.13 -3.94
N CYS A 343 -20.01 0.10 -3.06
CA CYS A 343 -19.24 -0.95 -2.40
C CYS A 343 -19.94 -1.42 -1.12
N ARG A 344 -20.12 -2.74 -0.97
CA ARG A 344 -20.72 -3.43 0.19
C ARG A 344 -19.66 -3.96 1.16
N GLY A 345 -18.49 -4.36 0.65
CA GLY A 345 -17.43 -4.92 1.48
C GLY A 345 -16.04 -4.80 0.87
N LEU A 346 -15.01 -5.05 1.68
CA LEU A 346 -13.61 -4.83 1.36
C LEU A 346 -12.75 -6.04 1.79
N LEU A 347 -11.80 -6.46 0.96
CA LEU A 347 -10.72 -7.38 1.34
C LEU A 347 -9.41 -6.56 1.43
N PRO A 348 -8.98 -6.11 2.62
CA PRO A 348 -7.79 -5.27 2.79
C PRO A 348 -6.49 -6.07 2.83
N ILE A 349 -6.45 -7.23 2.17
CA ILE A 349 -5.38 -8.24 2.25
C ILE A 349 -4.40 -8.09 1.08
N ASP A 350 -3.10 -8.07 1.37
CA ASP A 350 -2.04 -8.22 0.38
C ASP A 350 -1.66 -9.71 0.27
N PHE A 351 -2.19 -10.40 -0.74
CA PHE A 351 -1.94 -11.83 -0.94
C PHE A 351 -0.51 -12.13 -1.40
N LEU A 352 0.19 -11.18 -2.03
CA LEU A 352 1.57 -11.37 -2.51
C LEU A 352 2.60 -11.24 -1.38
N ASN A 353 2.34 -10.38 -0.40
CA ASN A 353 3.25 -10.13 0.72
C ASN A 353 2.78 -10.75 2.05
N GLY A 354 1.57 -11.30 2.11
CA GLY A 354 1.02 -11.96 3.29
C GLY A 354 0.73 -10.99 4.44
N THR A 355 0.12 -9.84 4.14
CA THR A 355 -0.23 -8.80 5.12
C THR A 355 -1.69 -8.36 4.97
N GLY A 356 -2.18 -7.50 5.87
CA GLY A 356 -3.53 -6.94 5.80
C GLY A 356 -4.65 -7.79 6.41
N PHE A 357 -4.39 -9.07 6.71
CA PHE A 357 -5.27 -9.88 7.55
C PHE A 357 -5.17 -9.49 9.03
N GLY A 358 -6.25 -9.76 9.78
CA GLY A 358 -6.38 -9.50 11.21
C GLY A 358 -6.39 -10.77 12.04
N ASP A 359 -6.61 -10.61 13.35
CA ASP A 359 -6.90 -11.73 14.24
C ASP A 359 -8.37 -12.19 14.02
N GLU A 360 -9.31 -11.24 14.03
CA GLU A 360 -10.73 -11.47 13.70
C GLU A 360 -10.98 -11.60 12.19
N ALA A 361 -11.95 -12.44 11.83
CA ALA A 361 -12.23 -12.79 10.44
C ALA A 361 -13.01 -11.71 9.66
N LYS A 362 -13.95 -11.01 10.31
CA LYS A 362 -14.78 -9.95 9.72
C LYS A 362 -14.88 -8.77 10.69
N VAL A 363 -14.64 -7.54 10.23
CA VAL A 363 -14.58 -6.34 11.09
C VAL A 363 -15.15 -5.11 10.39
N ILE A 364 -15.54 -4.08 11.14
CA ILE A 364 -15.89 -2.75 10.60
C ILE A 364 -14.61 -1.91 10.46
N LEU A 365 -14.29 -1.43 9.25
CA LEU A 365 -13.25 -0.42 9.04
C LEU A 365 -13.89 0.96 8.91
N GLY A 366 -13.56 1.85 9.86
CA GLY A 366 -14.02 3.23 9.87
C GLY A 366 -12.91 4.22 9.55
N GLU A 367 -13.15 5.15 8.62
CA GLU A 367 -12.29 6.31 8.39
C GLU A 367 -13.14 7.54 8.07
N SER A 368 -12.80 8.67 8.69
CA SER A 368 -13.42 9.97 8.42
C SER A 368 -14.95 10.05 8.58
N GLY A 369 -15.54 9.15 9.38
CA GLY A 369 -16.98 9.08 9.61
C GLY A 369 -17.75 8.20 8.62
N HIS A 370 -17.04 7.53 7.71
CA HIS A 370 -17.58 6.49 6.83
C HIS A 370 -17.06 5.12 7.28
N GLU A 371 -17.92 4.11 7.22
CA GLU A 371 -17.64 2.75 7.68
C GLU A 371 -17.99 1.74 6.59
N ILE A 372 -17.20 0.66 6.51
CA ILE A 372 -17.44 -0.48 5.60
C ILE A 372 -17.02 -1.78 6.28
N GLU A 373 -17.75 -2.86 6.01
CA GLU A 373 -17.36 -4.18 6.46
C GLU A 373 -16.13 -4.69 5.68
N ALA A 374 -15.22 -5.36 6.38
CA ALA A 374 -14.01 -5.91 5.80
C ALA A 374 -13.82 -7.39 6.19
N LEU A 375 -13.48 -8.21 5.20
CA LEU A 375 -13.05 -9.60 5.39
C LEU A 375 -11.54 -9.60 5.64
N THR A 376 -11.17 -9.70 6.92
CA THR A 376 -9.78 -9.71 7.42
C THR A 376 -9.28 -11.10 7.77
N ALA A 377 -10.05 -12.15 7.51
CA ALA A 377 -9.70 -13.55 7.73
C ALA A 377 -8.32 -13.90 7.17
N LYS A 378 -7.50 -14.59 7.97
CA LYS A 378 -6.18 -15.04 7.54
C LYS A 378 -6.29 -16.04 6.39
N PRO A 379 -5.66 -15.79 5.21
CA PRO A 379 -5.72 -16.68 4.07
C PRO A 379 -5.30 -18.12 4.38
N VAL A 380 -6.08 -19.07 3.87
CA VAL A 380 -5.85 -20.51 3.93
C VAL A 380 -5.46 -20.96 2.52
N ASP A 381 -4.18 -21.25 2.30
CA ASP A 381 -3.67 -21.75 1.01
C ASP A 381 -4.33 -23.10 0.67
N ALA A 382 -5.20 -23.12 -0.34
CA ALA A 382 -5.95 -24.32 -0.73
C ALA A 382 -5.06 -25.43 -1.31
N ASN A 383 -3.82 -25.12 -1.70
CA ASN A 383 -2.84 -26.08 -2.18
C ASN A 383 -2.01 -26.69 -1.02
N ASN A 384 -2.28 -26.34 0.25
CA ASN A 384 -1.54 -26.82 1.42
C ASN A 384 -2.40 -27.72 2.33
N GLU A 385 -2.24 -29.04 2.15
CA GLU A 385 -2.89 -30.11 2.92
C GLU A 385 -2.86 -29.86 4.44
N SER A 386 -1.74 -29.41 5.00
CA SER A 386 -1.60 -29.17 6.44
C SER A 386 -2.52 -28.07 6.98
N SER A 387 -2.95 -27.13 6.13
CA SER A 387 -3.91 -26.11 6.52
C SER A 387 -5.32 -26.69 6.66
N PHE A 388 -5.70 -27.63 5.80
CA PHE A 388 -7.02 -28.27 5.80
C PHE A 388 -7.15 -29.30 6.91
N LEU A 389 -6.10 -30.09 7.18
CA LEU A 389 -6.04 -30.98 8.34
C LEU A 389 -6.14 -30.24 9.70
N THR A 390 -6.02 -28.90 9.71
CA THR A 390 -6.20 -28.05 10.90
C THR A 390 -7.42 -27.11 10.81
N LEU A 391 -8.28 -27.26 9.80
CA LEU A 391 -9.40 -26.35 9.55
C LEU A 391 -10.38 -26.29 10.72
N GLY A 392 -10.82 -27.43 11.25
CA GLY A 392 -11.69 -27.51 12.42
C GLY A 392 -11.06 -26.91 13.69
N THR A 393 -9.73 -26.91 13.80
CA THR A 393 -9.04 -26.19 14.89
C THR A 393 -9.17 -24.68 14.72
N ARG A 394 -8.98 -24.14 13.51
CA ARG A 394 -9.07 -22.69 13.24
C ARG A 394 -10.50 -22.17 13.36
N LEU A 395 -11.48 -22.91 12.82
CA LEU A 395 -12.89 -22.57 12.97
C LEU A 395 -13.30 -22.63 14.45
N GLY A 396 -12.86 -23.66 15.18
CA GLY A 396 -13.08 -23.77 16.63
C GLY A 396 -12.41 -22.67 17.45
N GLU A 397 -11.31 -22.07 16.97
CA GLU A 397 -10.67 -20.91 17.61
C GLU A 397 -11.52 -19.65 17.50
N ALA A 398 -12.05 -19.34 16.30
CA ALA A 398 -12.96 -18.22 16.10
C ALA A 398 -14.27 -18.39 16.91
N ILE A 399 -14.83 -19.61 16.93
CA ILE A 399 -16.03 -19.93 17.72
C ILE A 399 -15.79 -19.77 19.23
N ASP A 400 -14.69 -20.31 19.78
CA ASP A 400 -14.31 -20.17 21.21
C ASP A 400 -14.00 -18.71 21.60
N ALA A 401 -13.61 -17.87 20.63
CA ALA A 401 -13.42 -16.43 20.80
C ALA A 401 -14.72 -15.61 20.71
N GLY A 402 -15.82 -16.18 20.19
CA GLY A 402 -17.07 -15.46 19.93
C GLY A 402 -17.01 -14.57 18.69
N GLU A 403 -16.14 -14.89 17.73
CA GLU A 403 -15.95 -14.18 16.47
C GLU A 403 -16.76 -14.82 15.33
N ILE A 404 -16.98 -14.07 14.24
CA ILE A 404 -17.61 -14.60 13.02
C ILE A 404 -16.65 -15.61 12.37
N ALA A 405 -16.91 -16.91 12.59
CA ALA A 405 -16.04 -17.99 12.16
C ALA A 405 -15.99 -18.12 10.63
N THR A 406 -14.98 -17.49 10.00
CA THR A 406 -14.82 -17.47 8.53
C THR A 406 -13.48 -18.07 8.09
N ALA A 407 -13.51 -19.03 7.18
CA ALA A 407 -12.31 -19.52 6.48
C ALA A 407 -12.24 -18.94 5.07
N LEU A 408 -11.25 -18.09 4.83
CA LEU A 408 -10.90 -17.58 3.50
C LEU A 408 -9.93 -18.56 2.82
N LEU A 409 -10.46 -19.42 1.96
CA LEU A 409 -9.74 -20.41 1.17
C LEU A 409 -9.22 -19.73 -0.10
N VAL A 410 -7.92 -19.81 -0.37
CA VAL A 410 -7.28 -19.00 -1.43
C VAL A 410 -6.38 -19.87 -2.30
N HIS A 411 -6.52 -19.75 -3.62
CA HIS A 411 -5.76 -20.58 -4.55
C HIS A 411 -5.60 -19.94 -5.95
N TRP A 412 -4.72 -20.54 -6.77
CA TRP A 412 -4.60 -20.23 -8.19
C TRP A 412 -5.55 -21.12 -9.03
N PRO A 413 -5.97 -20.72 -10.24
CA PRO A 413 -6.84 -21.53 -11.10
C PRO A 413 -6.33 -22.97 -11.26
N GLY A 414 -7.18 -23.96 -10.96
CA GLY A 414 -6.84 -25.39 -11.07
C GLY A 414 -5.68 -25.81 -10.17
N LYS A 415 -5.60 -25.23 -8.96
CA LYS A 415 -4.74 -25.63 -7.83
C LYS A 415 -5.60 -25.85 -6.60
N GLY A 416 -5.23 -26.86 -5.81
CA GLY A 416 -5.96 -27.37 -4.66
C GLY A 416 -5.24 -28.62 -4.14
N CYS A 417 -5.44 -28.94 -2.87
CA CYS A 417 -4.99 -30.18 -2.24
C CYS A 417 -6.16 -31.16 -2.07
N GLU A 418 -5.89 -32.44 -1.81
CA GLU A 418 -6.95 -33.46 -1.78
C GLU A 418 -7.98 -33.15 -0.67
N SER A 419 -7.55 -32.66 0.49
CA SER A 419 -8.46 -32.21 1.56
C SER A 419 -9.30 -30.96 1.21
N PHE A 420 -8.87 -30.12 0.26
CA PHE A 420 -9.69 -29.01 -0.24
C PHE A 420 -10.79 -29.52 -1.17
N ASP A 421 -10.47 -30.49 -2.03
CA ASP A 421 -11.47 -31.14 -2.89
C ASP A 421 -12.48 -31.94 -2.04
N ASP A 422 -12.02 -32.64 -0.98
CA ASP A 422 -12.88 -33.30 0.00
C ASP A 422 -13.83 -32.32 0.72
N LEU A 423 -13.34 -31.13 1.11
CA LEU A 423 -14.17 -30.08 1.73
C LEU A 423 -15.24 -29.56 0.75
N ASN A 424 -14.86 -29.24 -0.48
CA ASN A 424 -15.80 -28.82 -1.52
C ASN A 424 -16.87 -29.90 -1.76
N ARG A 425 -16.45 -31.17 -1.84
CA ARG A 425 -17.35 -32.31 -2.04
C ARG A 425 -18.32 -32.49 -0.87
N ALA A 426 -17.81 -32.44 0.36
CA ALA A 426 -18.60 -32.55 1.60
C ALA A 426 -19.64 -31.43 1.72
N ALA A 427 -19.27 -30.20 1.34
CA ALA A 427 -20.17 -29.04 1.38
C ALA A 427 -21.36 -29.16 0.41
N THR A 428 -21.32 -30.07 -0.57
CA THR A 428 -22.51 -30.39 -1.39
C THR A 428 -23.53 -31.26 -0.64
N TRP A 429 -23.13 -31.96 0.42
CA TRP A 429 -23.97 -32.87 1.20
C TRP A 429 -24.49 -32.23 2.49
N THR A 430 -23.66 -31.42 3.17
CA THR A 430 -23.99 -30.87 4.49
C THR A 430 -23.33 -29.50 4.72
N LEU A 431 -23.92 -28.71 5.63
CA LEU A 431 -23.33 -27.47 6.14
C LEU A 431 -22.40 -27.70 7.35
N ALA A 432 -22.17 -28.95 7.79
CA ALA A 432 -21.45 -29.27 9.02
C ALA A 432 -20.06 -28.60 9.19
N LEU A 433 -19.31 -28.36 8.10
CA LEU A 433 -18.03 -27.62 8.16
C LEU A 433 -18.14 -26.14 7.80
N GLY A 434 -19.33 -25.68 7.42
CA GLY A 434 -19.65 -24.32 7.03
C GLY A 434 -20.38 -24.22 5.69
N ARG A 435 -20.98 -23.04 5.47
CA ARG A 435 -21.66 -22.64 4.23
C ARG A 435 -20.67 -21.93 3.31
N PHE A 436 -20.63 -22.31 2.02
CA PHE A 436 -19.92 -21.55 1.00
C PHE A 436 -20.74 -20.33 0.56
N TRP A 437 -20.07 -19.18 0.37
CA TRP A 437 -20.71 -17.93 -0.02
C TRP A 437 -20.15 -17.35 -1.32
N LYS A 438 -21.03 -16.72 -2.11
CA LYS A 438 -20.62 -15.64 -3.01
C LYS A 438 -20.19 -14.44 -2.15
N ILE A 439 -19.10 -13.78 -2.53
CA ILE A 439 -18.40 -12.82 -1.67
C ILE A 439 -19.21 -11.55 -1.41
N ASP A 440 -20.09 -11.17 -2.32
CA ASP A 440 -21.08 -10.10 -2.15
C ASP A 440 -22.22 -10.50 -1.20
N GLU A 441 -22.80 -11.70 -1.36
CA GLU A 441 -23.80 -12.25 -0.43
C GLU A 441 -23.26 -12.34 1.01
N TYR A 442 -21.98 -12.67 1.19
CA TYR A 442 -21.33 -12.69 2.51
C TYR A 442 -21.31 -11.32 3.23
N PHE A 443 -21.34 -10.20 2.49
CA PHE A 443 -21.45 -8.85 3.06
C PHE A 443 -22.89 -8.33 3.12
N ILE A 444 -23.83 -8.91 2.38
CA ILE A 444 -25.23 -8.47 2.31
C ILE A 444 -26.12 -9.27 3.27
N ASP A 445 -26.01 -10.60 3.24
CA ASP A 445 -26.86 -11.56 3.95
C ASP A 445 -26.12 -12.34 5.05
N GLY A 446 -24.77 -12.31 5.04
CA GLY A 446 -23.92 -12.92 6.06
C GLY A 446 -23.90 -12.15 7.39
N GLU A 447 -23.37 -12.78 8.44
CA GLU A 447 -23.33 -12.18 9.79
C GLU A 447 -22.57 -10.84 9.82
N HIS A 448 -23.13 -9.85 10.52
CA HIS A 448 -22.57 -8.49 10.61
C HIS A 448 -21.61 -8.36 11.81
N PRO A 449 -20.41 -7.80 11.64
CA PRO A 449 -19.42 -7.69 12.71
C PRO A 449 -19.76 -6.57 13.70
N TYR A 450 -19.49 -6.81 14.99
CA TYR A 450 -19.64 -5.78 16.04
C TYR A 450 -18.34 -5.01 16.34
N HIS A 451 -17.18 -5.57 15.98
CA HIS A 451 -15.88 -5.00 16.32
C HIS A 451 -15.30 -4.14 15.20
N HIS A 452 -14.67 -3.03 15.58
CA HIS A 452 -13.96 -2.16 14.66
C HIS A 452 -12.51 -2.63 14.47
N GLY A 453 -12.14 -2.91 13.22
CA GLY A 453 -10.78 -3.24 12.83
C GLY A 453 -9.90 -2.00 12.74
N SER A 454 -8.58 -2.20 12.84
CA SER A 454 -7.62 -1.15 12.53
C SER A 454 -7.24 -1.25 11.05
N SER A 455 -7.64 -0.26 10.24
CA SER A 455 -7.16 -0.09 8.86
C SER A 455 -5.65 -0.20 8.82
N ALA A 456 -5.12 -1.13 8.01
CA ALA A 456 -3.75 -1.64 8.10
C ALA A 456 -2.68 -0.53 8.13
N SER A 457 -2.29 -0.13 9.34
CA SER A 457 -1.50 1.07 9.53
C SER A 457 -0.02 0.81 9.29
N TRP A 458 0.48 1.24 8.12
CA TRP A 458 1.87 1.68 7.94
C TRP A 458 2.95 0.61 8.21
N LYS A 459 2.60 -0.67 8.06
CA LYS A 459 3.49 -1.83 8.30
C LYS A 459 4.17 -2.36 7.02
N ASP A 460 3.85 -1.82 5.85
CA ASP A 460 4.46 -2.23 4.58
C ASP A 460 5.97 -2.09 4.65
N SER A 461 6.65 -3.21 4.44
CA SER A 461 8.10 -3.24 4.34
C SER A 461 8.51 -2.63 2.99
N PRO A 462 9.46 -1.68 2.94
CA PRO A 462 9.94 -1.19 1.65
C PRO A 462 10.63 -2.26 0.79
N ALA A 463 10.89 -3.45 1.35
CA ALA A 463 11.57 -4.55 0.67
C ALA A 463 10.97 -4.88 -0.70
N ASP A 464 9.64 -4.83 -0.84
CA ASP A 464 8.95 -5.29 -2.05
C ASP A 464 9.03 -4.26 -3.17
N ARG A 465 9.00 -2.98 -2.80
CA ARG A 465 9.35 -1.86 -3.69
C ARG A 465 10.83 -1.83 -4.05
N MET A 466 11.71 -2.26 -3.14
CA MET A 466 13.13 -2.44 -3.45
C MET A 466 13.38 -3.59 -4.46
N ARG A 467 12.52 -4.61 -4.53
CA ARG A 467 12.59 -5.63 -5.60
C ARG A 467 12.32 -5.07 -7.00
N ALA A 468 11.59 -3.96 -7.12
CA ALA A 468 11.31 -3.30 -8.42
C ALA A 468 12.53 -2.58 -9.00
N GLY A 469 13.58 -2.36 -8.20
CA GLY A 469 14.90 -1.97 -8.67
C GLY A 469 15.20 -0.46 -8.71
N SER A 470 16.46 -0.14 -9.06
CA SER A 470 17.01 1.21 -9.02
C SER A 470 16.34 2.14 -10.04
N SER A 471 15.99 1.59 -11.22
CA SER A 471 15.31 2.30 -12.29
C SER A 471 13.88 2.70 -11.87
N ALA A 472 13.10 1.76 -11.34
CA ALA A 472 11.73 2.01 -10.88
C ALA A 472 11.68 3.06 -9.75
N ALA A 473 12.64 3.01 -8.81
CA ALA A 473 12.75 4.01 -7.75
C ALA A 473 12.98 5.44 -8.28
N ARG A 474 13.84 5.62 -9.29
CA ARG A 474 14.06 6.92 -9.94
C ARG A 474 12.85 7.38 -10.76
N GLN A 475 12.20 6.47 -11.48
CA GLN A 475 10.99 6.78 -12.26
C GLN A 475 9.86 7.27 -11.35
N SER A 476 9.64 6.59 -10.22
CA SER A 476 8.67 6.98 -9.18
C SER A 476 8.94 8.40 -8.64
N ALA A 477 10.20 8.74 -8.36
CA ALA A 477 10.61 10.08 -7.94
C ALA A 477 10.26 11.17 -8.98
N THR A 478 10.61 10.94 -10.24
CA THR A 478 10.32 11.86 -11.36
C THR A 478 8.82 11.98 -11.62
N GLN A 479 8.07 10.88 -11.52
CA GLN A 479 6.62 10.87 -11.64
C GLN A 479 5.96 11.69 -10.52
N TYR A 480 6.37 11.51 -9.26
CA TYR A 480 5.88 12.30 -8.13
C TYR A 480 6.08 13.81 -8.35
N ALA A 481 7.28 14.21 -8.79
CA ALA A 481 7.58 15.60 -9.11
C ALA A 481 6.69 16.14 -10.24
N SER A 482 6.36 15.32 -11.24
CA SER A 482 5.43 15.68 -12.32
C SER A 482 3.99 15.89 -11.79
N LEU A 483 3.49 14.96 -10.98
CA LEU A 483 2.15 15.02 -10.37
C LEU A 483 1.98 16.28 -9.51
N VAL A 484 2.99 16.64 -8.71
CA VAL A 484 2.96 17.86 -7.88
C VAL A 484 2.95 19.13 -8.74
N ARG A 485 3.69 19.18 -9.86
CA ARG A 485 3.63 20.29 -10.82
C ARG A 485 2.25 20.40 -11.49
N GLY A 486 1.67 19.27 -11.89
CA GLY A 486 0.32 19.22 -12.46
C GLY A 486 -0.74 19.78 -11.50
N GLN A 487 -0.70 19.38 -10.24
CA GLN A 487 -1.55 19.97 -9.20
C GLN A 487 -1.30 21.48 -9.03
N SER A 488 -0.04 21.92 -9.05
CA SER A 488 0.31 23.34 -8.98
C SER A 488 -0.24 24.16 -10.15
N GLN A 489 -0.36 23.57 -11.34
CA GLN A 489 -0.97 24.22 -12.50
C GLN A 489 -2.49 24.34 -12.35
N ARG A 490 -3.18 23.29 -11.87
CA ARG A 490 -4.63 23.35 -11.56
C ARG A 490 -4.92 24.37 -10.47
N ASP A 491 -4.09 24.42 -9.43
CA ASP A 491 -4.15 25.42 -8.36
C ASP A 491 -4.02 26.86 -8.93
N ALA A 492 -3.09 27.11 -9.85
CA ALA A 492 -2.92 28.40 -10.52
C ALA A 492 -4.09 28.76 -11.46
N ASN A 493 -4.63 27.78 -12.20
CA ASN A 493 -5.79 27.96 -13.07
C ASN A 493 -7.04 28.32 -12.26
N GLY A 494 -7.25 27.68 -11.10
CA GLY A 494 -8.32 28.02 -10.16
C GLY A 494 -8.20 29.42 -9.59
N LEU A 495 -6.97 29.86 -9.24
CA LEU A 495 -6.72 31.25 -8.82
C LEU A 495 -7.06 32.28 -9.91
N SER A 496 -6.71 32.02 -11.17
CA SER A 496 -7.08 32.92 -12.28
C SER A 496 -8.61 33.05 -12.39
N MET A 497 -9.34 31.93 -12.26
CA MET A 497 -10.81 31.96 -12.31
C MET A 497 -11.44 32.69 -11.11
N LEU A 498 -10.91 32.52 -9.90
CA LEU A 498 -11.36 33.29 -8.73
C LEU A 498 -11.11 34.80 -8.87
N ALA A 499 -10.00 35.20 -9.49
CA ALA A 499 -9.68 36.61 -9.73
C ALA A 499 -10.58 37.24 -10.80
N ASN A 500 -11.01 36.47 -11.82
CA ASN A 500 -11.95 36.91 -12.84
C ASN A 500 -12.95 35.81 -13.21
N PRO A 501 -14.06 35.64 -12.46
CA PRO A 501 -15.04 34.58 -12.71
C PRO A 501 -15.77 34.68 -14.05
N ARG A 502 -15.64 35.80 -14.76
CA ARG A 502 -16.25 36.06 -16.07
C ARG A 502 -15.26 35.83 -17.24
N ARG A 503 -14.09 35.24 -16.98
CA ARG A 503 -13.15 34.85 -18.04
C ARG A 503 -13.79 33.79 -18.95
N THR A 504 -13.68 33.99 -20.26
CA THR A 504 -14.17 33.04 -21.28
C THR A 504 -13.06 32.15 -21.84
N ASP A 505 -11.81 32.60 -21.73
CA ASP A 505 -10.63 31.89 -22.19
C ASP A 505 -9.93 31.21 -20.98
N PRO A 506 -9.82 29.87 -20.96
CA PRO A 506 -9.16 29.14 -19.88
C PRO A 506 -7.63 29.28 -19.90
N THR A 507 -7.03 29.67 -21.04
CA THR A 507 -5.57 29.88 -21.18
C THR A 507 -5.08 31.16 -20.49
N HIS A 508 -5.98 32.12 -20.23
CA HIS A 508 -5.66 33.34 -19.50
C HIS A 508 -5.24 33.06 -18.06
N GLY A 509 -3.99 33.37 -17.76
CA GLY A 509 -3.39 33.27 -16.44
C GLY A 509 -3.87 34.36 -15.47
N LEU A 510 -3.27 34.40 -14.29
CA LEU A 510 -3.63 35.39 -13.28
C LEU A 510 -3.20 36.82 -13.68
N ALA A 511 -2.17 36.99 -14.52
CA ALA A 511 -1.73 38.32 -14.95
C ALA A 511 -2.81 39.02 -15.78
N GLU A 512 -3.37 38.32 -16.75
CA GLU A 512 -4.42 38.77 -17.65
C GLU A 512 -5.71 39.06 -16.86
N SER A 513 -6.05 38.19 -15.89
CA SER A 513 -7.16 38.41 -14.95
C SER A 513 -6.96 39.65 -14.05
N LEU A 514 -5.73 40.11 -13.82
CA LEU A 514 -5.39 41.35 -13.11
C LEU A 514 -5.25 42.57 -14.05
N GLY A 515 -5.42 42.38 -15.37
CA GLY A 515 -5.27 43.41 -16.40
C GLY A 515 -3.82 43.75 -16.74
N LEU A 516 -2.94 42.75 -16.73
CA LEU A 516 -1.55 42.83 -17.19
C LEU A 516 -1.37 41.86 -18.37
N ASP A 517 -0.88 42.38 -19.49
CA ASP A 517 -0.76 41.64 -20.76
C ASP A 517 0.72 41.42 -21.12
N ASP A 518 1.01 40.48 -22.03
CA ASP A 518 2.38 40.18 -22.52
C ASP A 518 3.41 39.92 -21.40
N CYS A 519 2.97 39.37 -20.27
CA CYS A 519 3.81 39.10 -19.12
C CYS A 519 4.73 37.88 -19.35
N VAL A 520 6.03 38.04 -19.13
CA VAL A 520 7.02 36.98 -19.39
C VAL A 520 7.39 36.27 -18.10
N GLN A 521 7.09 34.96 -18.02
CA GLN A 521 7.57 34.13 -16.91
C GLN A 521 9.09 34.01 -16.92
N VAL A 522 9.70 34.22 -15.76
CA VAL A 522 11.14 34.06 -15.52
C VAL A 522 11.37 33.05 -14.40
N SER A 523 12.48 32.31 -14.48
CA SER A 523 12.87 31.42 -13.39
C SER A 523 13.28 32.24 -12.15
N ALA A 524 12.78 31.82 -10.99
CA ALA A 524 13.21 32.30 -9.68
C ALA A 524 14.74 32.20 -9.46
N ASP A 525 15.34 31.16 -10.04
CA ASP A 525 16.76 30.82 -9.93
C ASP A 525 17.58 31.34 -11.13
N ALA A 526 17.00 32.17 -12.00
CA ALA A 526 17.70 32.75 -13.13
C ALA A 526 18.81 33.69 -12.65
N ASN A 527 20.05 33.18 -12.69
CA ASN A 527 21.24 33.99 -12.84
C ASN A 527 21.03 35.05 -13.95
N ILE A 528 21.73 36.16 -13.84
CA ILE A 528 21.74 37.33 -14.75
C ILE A 528 22.06 36.97 -16.23
N ALA A 529 22.36 35.69 -16.53
CA ALA A 529 22.56 35.12 -17.84
C ALA A 529 21.25 34.77 -18.63
N ALA A 530 20.06 34.95 -18.06
CA ALA A 530 18.82 34.83 -18.83
C ALA A 530 18.73 35.92 -19.94
N LYS A 531 18.22 35.55 -21.12
CA LYS A 531 18.06 36.48 -22.26
C LYS A 531 17.04 37.62 -22.00
N THR A 532 16.22 37.50 -20.96
CA THR A 532 15.17 38.45 -20.58
C THR A 532 15.72 39.52 -19.65
N GLN A 533 15.71 40.79 -20.09
CA GLN A 533 16.13 41.91 -19.24
C GLN A 533 15.09 42.18 -18.14
N PRO A 534 15.51 42.52 -16.90
CA PRO A 534 14.60 42.95 -15.84
C PRO A 534 13.79 44.18 -16.26
N THR A 535 12.49 44.18 -15.94
CA THR A 535 11.58 45.31 -16.16
C THR A 535 11.38 46.10 -14.86
N GLU A 536 10.73 47.26 -14.96
CA GLU A 536 10.42 48.14 -13.82
C GLU A 536 9.33 47.59 -12.90
N SER A 537 8.67 46.47 -13.28
CA SER A 537 7.51 45.91 -12.58
C SER A 537 7.53 44.39 -12.63
N VAL A 538 7.29 43.73 -11.49
CA VAL A 538 7.21 42.27 -11.40
C VAL A 538 5.93 41.85 -10.68
N LEU A 539 5.27 40.81 -11.18
CA LEU A 539 4.16 40.11 -10.53
C LEU A 539 4.65 38.75 -10.05
N VAL A 540 4.42 38.42 -8.79
CA VAL A 540 4.66 37.09 -8.22
C VAL A 540 3.32 36.47 -7.84
N VAL A 541 3.05 35.27 -8.34
CA VAL A 541 1.83 34.49 -8.07
C VAL A 541 2.19 33.28 -7.21
N ASN A 542 1.52 33.14 -6.07
CA ASN A 542 1.70 32.04 -5.14
C ASN A 542 0.44 31.17 -5.10
N GLY A 543 0.41 30.12 -5.91
CA GLY A 543 -0.61 29.07 -5.89
C GLY A 543 -0.48 28.07 -4.72
N ASN A 544 0.18 28.44 -3.62
CA ASN A 544 0.39 27.56 -2.46
C ASN A 544 -0.45 27.97 -1.26
N ASN A 545 -0.77 26.97 -0.45
CA ASN A 545 -1.56 27.13 0.77
C ASN A 545 -0.83 27.89 1.90
N VAL A 546 0.44 28.25 1.69
CA VAL A 546 1.30 28.89 2.68
C VAL A 546 1.87 30.20 2.14
N PRO A 547 2.00 31.25 2.98
CA PRO A 547 2.72 32.45 2.60
C PRO A 547 4.19 32.10 2.40
N THR A 548 4.81 32.72 1.40
CA THR A 548 6.15 32.36 0.95
C THR A 548 6.99 33.59 0.66
N ARG A 549 8.30 33.39 0.51
CA ARG A 549 9.26 34.42 0.16
C ARG A 549 9.87 34.13 -1.19
N GLN A 550 9.71 35.08 -2.10
CA GLN A 550 10.22 34.95 -3.45
C GLN A 550 11.30 36.00 -3.72
N ARG A 551 12.47 35.54 -4.16
CA ARG A 551 13.51 36.43 -4.71
C ARG A 551 13.08 36.90 -6.10
N VAL A 552 13.27 38.18 -6.38
CA VAL A 552 13.00 38.82 -7.68
C VAL A 552 14.10 39.83 -8.00
N ILE A 553 14.33 40.06 -9.30
CA ILE A 553 15.17 41.16 -9.79
C ILE A 553 14.24 42.14 -10.51
N VAL A 554 14.27 43.41 -10.08
CA VAL A 554 13.48 44.51 -10.65
C VAL A 554 14.44 45.60 -11.13
N LYS A 555 14.20 46.18 -12.31
CA LYS A 555 14.96 47.33 -12.81
C LYS A 555 14.70 48.55 -11.94
N GLY A 556 15.71 49.41 -11.72
CA GLY A 556 15.56 50.61 -10.90
C GLY A 556 15.50 50.35 -9.39
N LYS A 557 15.05 51.34 -8.63
CA LYS A 557 15.04 51.33 -7.16
C LYS A 557 13.62 51.13 -6.62
N LEU A 558 13.41 50.04 -5.89
CA LEU A 558 12.13 49.78 -5.20
C LEU A 558 11.88 50.72 -4.00
N PRO A 559 10.62 50.99 -3.65
CA PRO A 559 10.26 51.83 -2.50
C PRO A 559 10.57 51.14 -1.17
N THR A 560 11.44 51.74 -0.35
CA THR A 560 11.92 51.16 0.94
C THR A 560 10.87 51.04 2.05
N ASN A 561 9.67 51.57 1.85
CA ASN A 561 8.63 51.65 2.88
C ASN A 561 7.51 50.61 2.68
N ASP A 562 7.61 49.79 1.64
CA ASP A 562 6.68 48.70 1.36
C ASP A 562 6.90 47.54 2.35
N ARG A 563 5.88 47.22 3.15
CA ARG A 563 5.93 46.13 4.15
C ARG A 563 6.02 44.73 3.54
N SER A 564 5.74 44.58 2.25
CA SER A 564 5.90 43.31 1.53
C SER A 564 7.34 43.03 1.08
N ILE A 565 8.24 44.02 1.16
CA ILE A 565 9.66 43.81 0.86
C ILE A 565 10.38 43.38 2.15
N PHE A 566 10.72 42.09 2.24
CA PHE A 566 11.49 41.54 3.36
C PHE A 566 12.95 42.00 3.33
N HIS A 567 13.55 42.04 2.14
CA HIS A 567 14.89 42.53 1.90
C HIS A 567 15.02 43.14 0.50
N ALA A 568 15.88 44.14 0.33
CA ALA A 568 16.21 44.71 -0.97
C ALA A 568 17.66 45.21 -0.98
N HIS A 569 18.39 44.89 -2.04
CA HIS A 569 19.76 45.33 -2.30
C HIS A 569 19.86 45.90 -3.71
N ALA A 570 20.53 47.05 -3.87
CA ALA A 570 20.74 47.67 -5.18
C ALA A 570 22.01 47.11 -5.84
N ASP A 571 21.88 46.47 -7.00
CA ASP A 571 22.98 45.95 -7.81
C ASP A 571 22.90 46.50 -9.24
N LYS A 572 23.94 47.22 -9.68
CA LYS A 572 24.15 47.70 -11.07
C LYS A 572 22.94 48.35 -11.76
N GLY A 573 22.12 49.09 -11.02
CA GLY A 573 20.93 49.77 -11.54
C GLY A 573 19.62 48.98 -11.45
N ASN A 574 19.68 47.75 -10.95
CA ASN A 574 18.55 46.92 -10.55
C ASN A 574 18.45 46.85 -9.01
N THR A 575 17.35 46.30 -8.51
CA THR A 575 17.17 45.87 -7.12
C THR A 575 16.96 44.35 -7.09
N ASP A 576 17.82 43.64 -6.37
CA ASP A 576 17.62 42.25 -5.95
C ASP A 576 16.81 42.28 -4.64
N ALA A 577 15.59 41.77 -4.68
CA ALA A 577 14.64 41.87 -3.57
C ALA A 577 14.04 40.52 -3.20
N VAL A 578 13.68 40.37 -1.92
CA VAL A 578 12.92 39.25 -1.39
C VAL A 578 11.56 39.77 -0.97
N LEU A 579 10.50 39.29 -1.63
CA LEU A 579 9.11 39.70 -1.39
C LEU A 579 8.39 38.66 -0.52
N ASP A 580 7.65 39.13 0.49
CA ASP A 580 6.65 38.36 1.22
C ASP A 580 5.36 38.28 0.35
N VAL A 581 5.01 37.07 -0.10
CA VAL A 581 3.85 36.80 -0.97
C VAL A 581 2.79 36.02 -0.16
N PRO A 582 1.51 36.46 -0.14
CA PRO A 582 0.46 35.78 0.62
C PRO A 582 0.21 34.36 0.10
N ALA A 583 -0.34 33.49 0.95
CA ALA A 583 -0.90 32.21 0.51
C ALA A 583 -2.01 32.45 -0.53
N TRP A 584 -2.13 31.54 -1.50
CA TRP A 584 -3.21 31.52 -2.50
C TRP A 584 -3.51 32.90 -3.09
N GLY A 585 -2.47 33.59 -3.58
CA GLY A 585 -2.53 35.01 -3.84
C GLY A 585 -1.36 35.52 -4.66
N TYR A 586 -1.19 36.83 -4.69
CA TYR A 586 -0.17 37.49 -5.51
C TYR A 586 0.44 38.73 -4.85
N ARG A 587 1.59 39.15 -5.38
CA ARG A 587 2.26 40.41 -5.06
C ARG A 587 2.81 41.02 -6.33
N TRP A 588 2.38 42.24 -6.65
CA TRP A 588 2.98 43.08 -7.68
C TRP A 588 3.82 44.17 -7.00
N THR A 589 5.00 44.44 -7.54
CA THR A 589 5.84 45.56 -7.09
C THR A 589 6.50 46.23 -8.29
N SER A 590 6.82 47.51 -8.14
CA SER A 590 7.34 48.34 -9.24
C SER A 590 8.25 49.45 -8.74
N SER A 591 9.28 49.76 -9.54
CA SER A 591 10.13 50.94 -9.37
C SER A 591 9.53 52.20 -10.00
N ASN A 592 8.46 52.08 -10.80
CA ASN A 592 7.85 53.20 -11.50
C ASN A 592 7.26 54.19 -10.50
N ALA A 593 7.61 55.47 -10.63
CA ALA A 593 7.10 56.53 -9.75
C ALA A 593 5.57 56.63 -9.74
N ALA A 594 4.89 56.32 -10.85
CA ALA A 594 3.43 56.28 -10.94
C ALA A 594 2.80 55.13 -10.13
N ALA A 595 3.51 54.01 -9.99
CA ALA A 595 3.05 52.84 -9.21
C ALA A 595 3.11 53.08 -7.69
N LYS A 596 3.91 54.05 -7.22
CA LYS A 596 4.16 54.29 -5.80
C LYS A 596 2.89 54.41 -4.96
N ALA A 597 1.83 55.05 -5.49
CA ALA A 597 0.56 55.22 -4.79
C ALA A 597 -0.24 53.92 -4.61
N LEU A 598 -0.04 52.91 -5.46
CA LEU A 598 -0.66 51.58 -5.34
C LEU A 598 0.11 50.66 -4.38
N LEU A 599 1.42 50.90 -4.21
CA LEU A 599 2.31 50.14 -3.33
C LEU A 599 2.28 50.64 -1.88
N THR A 600 1.84 51.87 -1.64
CA THR A 600 1.62 52.43 -0.31
C THR A 600 0.16 52.28 0.13
N ASP A 601 -0.10 51.40 1.09
CA ASP A 601 -1.44 51.20 1.69
C ASP A 601 -1.93 52.48 2.41
N PRO A 602 -3.00 53.14 1.91
CA PRO A 602 -3.50 54.40 2.48
C PRO A 602 -4.21 54.22 3.83
N ASN A 603 -4.72 53.02 4.13
CA ASN A 603 -5.39 52.72 5.41
C ASN A 603 -4.39 52.34 6.52
N ASN A 604 -3.12 52.10 6.19
CA ASN A 604 -2.05 51.84 7.17
C ASN A 604 -1.33 53.12 7.64
N SER A 605 -2.05 54.24 7.76
CA SER A 605 -1.59 55.43 8.48
C SER A 605 -1.61 55.23 10.01
N ALA A 606 -1.24 54.03 10.48
CA ALA A 606 -0.76 53.83 11.83
C ALA A 606 0.40 54.81 12.04
N ARG A 607 0.22 55.74 13.00
CA ARG A 607 1.20 56.77 13.33
C ARG A 607 2.59 56.14 13.40
N PRO A 608 3.66 56.77 12.85
CA PRO A 608 5.01 56.37 13.24
C PRO A 608 5.05 56.45 14.76
N ASN A 609 5.33 55.33 15.43
CA ASN A 609 5.40 55.34 16.88
C ASN A 609 6.56 56.25 17.24
N SER A 610 6.24 57.42 17.80
CA SER A 610 7.20 58.43 18.24
C SER A 610 7.88 58.01 19.54
N ALA A 611 8.49 56.83 19.50
CA ALA A 611 9.34 56.22 20.50
C ALA A 611 10.57 55.72 19.74
N GLU A 612 11.72 56.30 20.04
CA GLU A 612 12.99 56.03 19.38
C GLU A 612 13.32 54.53 19.39
N ASN A 613 13.16 53.84 18.25
CA ASN A 613 13.88 52.61 17.83
C ASN A 613 13.21 51.99 16.56
N ASP A 614 12.76 52.82 15.61
CA ASP A 614 12.30 52.30 14.32
C ASP A 614 13.50 51.80 13.50
N ASN A 615 13.68 50.49 13.49
CA ASN A 615 14.78 49.79 12.83
C ASN A 615 14.20 48.47 12.29
N PRO A 616 14.45 48.09 11.02
CA PRO A 616 13.81 46.95 10.39
C PRO A 616 13.98 45.66 11.19
N ARG A 617 13.03 44.71 11.05
CA ARG A 617 12.91 43.47 11.86
C ARG A 617 14.23 42.70 12.04
N LEU A 618 15.14 42.81 11.06
CA LEU A 618 16.55 42.38 11.06
C LEU A 618 17.45 42.94 12.20
N ILE A 619 17.01 43.90 13.02
CA ILE A 619 17.82 44.50 14.09
C ILE A 619 17.41 43.99 15.50
N ARG A 620 16.21 43.43 15.66
CA ARG A 620 15.81 42.76 16.92
C ARG A 620 16.56 41.43 17.12
N TRP A 621 16.67 40.58 16.09
CA TRP A 621 17.39 39.30 16.22
C TRP A 621 18.90 39.51 16.46
N ALA A 622 19.52 40.50 15.79
CA ALA A 622 20.93 40.83 15.95
C ALA A 622 21.28 41.29 17.38
N LYS A 623 20.43 42.14 17.99
CA LYS A 623 20.56 42.50 19.42
C LYS A 623 20.38 41.31 20.36
N GLN A 624 19.63 40.28 19.97
CA GLN A 624 19.35 39.09 20.77
C GLN A 624 20.45 38.00 20.67
N LEU A 625 21.31 38.08 19.64
CA LEU A 625 22.47 37.19 19.43
C LEU A 625 23.81 37.82 19.82
N GLY A 626 23.81 39.00 20.46
CA GLY A 626 25.04 39.66 20.95
C GLY A 626 26.01 40.14 19.87
N ARG A 627 25.65 40.08 18.58
CA ARG A 627 26.50 40.58 17.49
C ARG A 627 26.38 42.11 17.39
N SER A 628 27.41 42.81 17.85
CA SER A 628 27.61 44.23 17.56
C SER A 628 27.79 44.42 16.06
N MET A 629 26.91 45.19 15.40
CA MET A 629 27.08 45.57 14.01
C MET A 629 26.64 47.01 13.75
N SER A 630 27.63 47.84 13.39
CA SER A 630 27.50 49.09 12.64
C SER A 630 27.54 48.87 11.12
N ARG A 631 27.43 47.62 10.66
CA ARG A 631 27.44 47.20 9.25
C ARG A 631 26.16 46.44 8.91
N GLY A 632 25.71 46.56 7.67
CA GLY A 632 24.54 45.84 7.15
C GLY A 632 24.76 44.33 7.02
N PRO A 633 23.74 43.56 6.57
CA PRO A 633 23.88 42.13 6.33
C PRO A 633 24.98 41.86 5.29
N GLY A 634 25.92 41.00 5.65
CA GLY A 634 27.02 40.58 4.78
C GLY A 634 26.62 39.53 3.72
N PRO A 635 27.60 39.09 2.92
CA PRO A 635 27.46 37.93 2.03
C PRO A 635 27.03 36.67 2.79
N ILE A 636 26.40 35.71 2.10
CA ILE A 636 25.91 34.46 2.70
C ILE A 636 27.04 33.50 3.06
N VAL A 637 28.11 33.44 2.26
CA VAL A 637 29.24 32.50 2.43
C VAL A 637 30.47 33.22 2.99
N ASP A 638 31.10 32.63 4.01
CA ASP A 638 32.34 33.08 4.64
C ASP A 638 33.23 31.85 4.92
N GLY A 639 34.19 31.59 4.01
CA GLY A 639 35.00 30.37 4.02
C GLY A 639 34.13 29.10 3.91
N GLU A 640 34.32 28.18 4.85
CA GLU A 640 33.55 26.92 4.96
C GLU A 640 32.17 27.10 5.66
N ARG A 641 31.79 28.34 6.01
CA ARG A 641 30.53 28.65 6.70
C ARG A 641 29.54 29.34 5.76
N MET A 642 28.27 29.02 5.94
CA MET A 642 27.16 29.73 5.29
C MET A 642 26.17 30.18 6.36
N SER A 643 25.67 31.43 6.27
CA SER A 643 24.75 31.96 7.28
C SER A 643 23.68 32.88 6.70
N ASN A 644 22.50 32.86 7.32
CA ASN A 644 21.44 33.84 7.12
C ASN A 644 20.82 34.23 8.48
N GLU A 645 19.66 34.90 8.49
CA GLU A 645 18.99 35.33 9.73
C GLU A 645 18.25 34.22 10.51
N PHE A 646 18.29 32.96 10.04
CA PHE A 646 17.65 31.81 10.69
C PHE A 646 18.63 30.73 11.13
N LEU A 647 19.74 30.53 10.40
CA LEU A 647 20.70 29.46 10.65
C LEU A 647 22.14 29.83 10.23
N GLU A 648 23.11 29.17 10.86
CA GLU A 648 24.52 29.09 10.46
C GLU A 648 24.87 27.60 10.26
N LEU A 649 25.52 27.26 9.16
CA LEU A 649 26.01 25.90 8.88
C LEU A 649 27.50 25.91 8.55
N SER A 650 28.17 24.80 8.83
CA SER A 650 29.56 24.56 8.43
C SER A 650 29.69 23.31 7.55
N ILE A 651 30.54 23.42 6.54
CA ILE A 651 30.89 22.37 5.59
C ILE A 651 32.15 21.66 6.09
N ASN A 652 32.20 20.33 6.01
CA ASN A 652 33.41 19.56 6.33
C ASN A 652 34.25 19.37 5.05
N SER A 653 35.50 19.84 5.05
CA SER A 653 36.42 19.74 3.91
C SER A 653 37.09 18.38 3.71
N GLU A 654 37.01 17.45 4.68
CA GLU A 654 37.56 16.09 4.54
C GLU A 654 36.59 15.14 3.84
N HIS A 655 35.29 15.22 4.15
CA HIS A 655 34.24 14.31 3.64
C HIS A 655 33.13 14.99 2.84
N GLY A 656 33.15 16.32 2.70
CA GLY A 656 32.25 17.07 1.80
C GLY A 656 30.77 17.07 2.19
N GLY A 657 30.48 16.73 3.43
CA GLY A 657 29.14 16.79 4.01
C GLY A 657 28.94 18.01 4.90
N ILE A 658 27.72 18.19 5.39
CA ILE A 658 27.42 19.24 6.37
C ILE A 658 27.99 18.78 7.72
N GLN A 659 28.98 19.51 8.24
CA GLN A 659 29.59 19.21 9.54
C GLN A 659 28.61 19.46 10.68
N GLY A 660 27.83 20.55 10.59
CA GLY A 660 26.78 20.86 11.53
C GLY A 660 25.94 22.06 11.10
N VAL A 661 24.69 22.10 11.57
CA VAL A 661 23.77 23.24 11.42
C VAL A 661 23.34 23.74 12.80
N TYR A 662 23.33 25.05 12.98
CA TYR A 662 22.96 25.73 14.22
C TYR A 662 21.80 26.69 13.92
N SER A 663 20.65 26.50 14.58
CA SER A 663 19.43 27.25 14.29
C SER A 663 18.47 27.34 15.47
N GLY A 664 17.72 28.44 15.53
CA GLY A 664 16.72 28.68 16.57
C GLY A 664 17.33 29.07 17.93
N LYS A 665 16.67 28.65 19.01
CA LYS A 665 17.11 28.92 20.40
C LYS A 665 17.86 27.74 21.04
N VAL A 666 17.78 26.56 20.43
CA VAL A 666 18.39 25.33 20.98
C VAL A 666 19.90 25.39 20.81
N ARG A 667 20.64 25.04 21.86
CA ARG A 667 22.10 25.03 21.86
C ARG A 667 22.61 23.70 21.33
N GLY A 668 23.46 23.76 20.30
CA GLY A 668 24.17 22.60 19.75
C GLY A 668 23.86 22.37 18.28
N ASN A 669 24.45 21.31 17.74
CA ASN A 669 24.25 20.91 16.34
C ASN A 669 22.88 20.26 16.15
N ARG A 670 22.16 20.67 15.12
CA ARG A 670 20.82 20.20 14.74
C ARG A 670 20.83 19.07 13.70
N LEU A 671 21.87 19.01 12.87
CA LEU A 671 22.02 18.04 11.78
C LEU A 671 23.47 18.00 11.27
N SER A 672 24.04 16.80 11.11
CA SER A 672 25.22 16.57 10.25
C SER A 672 24.88 15.58 9.14
N THR A 673 25.61 15.63 8.02
CA THR A 673 25.41 14.71 6.88
C THR A 673 26.71 14.10 6.36
N ARG A 674 26.63 12.86 5.86
CA ARG A 674 27.73 12.14 5.19
C ARG A 674 27.19 11.26 4.05
N ILE A 675 27.97 11.13 2.98
CA ILE A 675 27.75 10.14 1.92
C ILE A 675 28.56 8.91 2.30
N GLU A 676 27.90 7.76 2.44
CA GLU A 676 28.52 6.51 2.90
C GLU A 676 27.97 5.28 2.16
N PHE A 677 28.75 4.21 2.03
CA PHE A 677 28.23 2.87 1.72
C PHE A 677 27.94 2.10 3.00
N VAL A 678 26.80 1.39 3.02
CA VAL A 678 26.44 0.53 4.14
C VAL A 678 27.33 -0.74 4.15
N PRO A 679 27.89 -1.12 5.31
CA PRO A 679 28.67 -2.35 5.42
C PRO A 679 27.77 -3.59 5.27
N ALA A 680 28.19 -4.53 4.41
CA ALA A 680 27.51 -5.82 4.24
C ALA A 680 27.46 -6.66 5.53
N LYS A 681 28.45 -6.48 6.43
CA LYS A 681 28.54 -7.18 7.72
C LYS A 681 28.15 -6.25 8.86
N LYS A 682 27.21 -6.67 9.72
CA LYS A 682 26.66 -5.94 10.90
C LYS A 682 27.68 -5.37 11.92
N LYS A 683 28.99 -5.59 11.77
CA LYS A 683 30.05 -5.12 12.68
C LYS A 683 31.21 -4.41 11.95
N ALA A 684 31.14 -4.21 10.64
CA ALA A 684 32.13 -3.41 9.93
C ALA A 684 31.71 -1.93 9.92
N GLU A 685 32.66 -1.02 9.78
CA GLU A 685 32.36 0.40 9.53
C GLU A 685 31.93 0.61 8.06
N GLY A 686 31.11 1.62 7.82
CA GLY A 686 30.73 2.03 6.46
C GLY A 686 31.86 2.78 5.77
N VAL A 687 31.90 2.70 4.43
CA VAL A 687 32.90 3.45 3.65
C VAL A 687 32.42 4.88 3.48
N VAL A 688 33.19 5.86 3.95
CA VAL A 688 32.83 7.28 3.92
C VAL A 688 33.44 7.97 2.70
N ALA A 689 32.69 8.88 2.07
CA ALA A 689 33.19 9.76 1.02
C ALA A 689 34.38 10.63 1.47
N LYS A 690 35.32 10.86 0.56
CA LYS A 690 36.44 11.79 0.69
C LYS A 690 36.21 12.98 -0.25
N CYS A 691 36.34 14.20 0.26
CA CYS A 691 36.23 15.42 -0.53
C CYS A 691 37.61 15.82 -1.08
N ASN A 692 37.63 16.23 -2.34
CA ASN A 692 38.84 16.62 -3.06
C ASN A 692 38.84 18.12 -3.44
N SER A 693 37.67 18.78 -3.47
CA SER A 693 37.52 20.18 -3.86
C SER A 693 36.29 20.81 -3.20
N VAL A 694 36.42 22.06 -2.74
CA VAL A 694 35.33 22.91 -2.24
C VAL A 694 35.43 24.28 -2.91
N GLN A 695 34.37 24.75 -3.57
CA GLN A 695 34.37 25.97 -4.37
C GLN A 695 33.08 26.78 -4.20
N THR A 696 33.18 28.06 -3.90
CA THR A 696 32.03 28.97 -3.84
C THR A 696 31.61 29.38 -5.25
N LYS A 697 30.46 28.89 -5.73
CA LYS A 697 29.90 29.21 -7.06
C LYS A 697 29.17 30.55 -7.10
N GLU A 698 28.44 30.88 -6.03
CA GLU A 698 27.78 32.18 -5.86
C GLU A 698 27.97 32.67 -4.43
N ASN A 699 28.27 33.96 -4.26
CA ASN A 699 28.26 34.61 -2.96
C ASN A 699 27.76 36.05 -3.08
N SER A 700 26.45 36.23 -2.88
CA SER A 700 25.80 37.53 -2.83
C SER A 700 25.23 37.78 -1.42
N ILE A 701 24.61 38.94 -1.21
CA ILE A 701 23.91 39.23 0.05
C ILE A 701 22.61 38.40 0.15
N SER A 702 22.00 38.03 -0.97
CA SER A 702 20.72 37.31 -1.03
C SER A 702 20.86 35.78 -1.13
N ARG A 703 21.95 35.28 -1.73
CA ARG A 703 22.15 33.85 -2.03
C ARG A 703 23.61 33.44 -1.94
N GLY A 704 23.86 32.23 -1.43
CA GLY A 704 25.17 31.58 -1.42
C GLY A 704 25.06 30.15 -1.92
N VAL A 705 25.99 29.74 -2.79
CA VAL A 705 26.08 28.38 -3.33
C VAL A 705 27.52 27.90 -3.24
N VAL A 706 27.75 26.77 -2.57
CA VAL A 706 29.05 26.10 -2.47
C VAL A 706 28.95 24.74 -3.16
N ALA A 707 29.85 24.46 -4.09
CA ALA A 707 29.99 23.18 -4.76
C ALA A 707 31.16 22.39 -4.21
N LEU A 708 31.00 21.07 -4.17
CA LEU A 708 31.96 20.12 -3.65
C LEU A 708 32.11 18.96 -4.61
N GLU A 709 33.33 18.45 -4.73
CA GLU A 709 33.63 17.27 -5.54
C GLU A 709 34.51 16.31 -4.76
N GLY A 710 34.37 15.01 -5.02
CA GLY A 710 35.16 14.00 -4.33
C GLY A 710 35.04 12.59 -4.88
N THR A 711 35.52 11.65 -4.09
CA THR A 711 35.55 10.21 -4.39
C THR A 711 35.03 9.39 -3.20
N ILE A 712 34.56 8.18 -3.46
CA ILE A 712 34.20 7.19 -2.45
C ILE A 712 34.65 5.80 -2.93
N GLU A 713 35.20 4.98 -2.05
CA GLU A 713 35.63 3.61 -2.39
C GLU A 713 34.41 2.69 -2.46
N MET A 714 34.29 1.89 -3.52
CA MET A 714 33.18 0.95 -3.71
C MET A 714 33.41 -0.32 -2.86
N PRO A 715 32.41 -0.84 -2.13
CA PRO A 715 32.50 -2.15 -1.51
C PRO A 715 32.79 -3.25 -2.54
N ALA A 716 33.57 -4.28 -2.16
CA ALA A 716 33.84 -5.42 -3.04
C ALA A 716 32.55 -6.14 -3.48
N ASP A 717 31.56 -6.22 -2.59
CA ASP A 717 30.24 -6.81 -2.84
C ASP A 717 29.31 -5.90 -3.69
N ALA A 718 29.72 -4.67 -3.98
CA ALA A 718 29.00 -3.69 -4.81
C ALA A 718 29.60 -3.53 -6.22
N ASN A 719 30.62 -4.33 -6.56
CA ASN A 719 31.26 -4.31 -7.87
C ASN A 719 30.92 -5.62 -8.63
N PRO A 720 30.06 -5.58 -9.67
CA PRO A 720 29.64 -6.78 -10.38
C PRO A 720 30.74 -7.43 -11.24
N HIS A 721 31.95 -6.86 -11.31
CA HIS A 721 33.02 -7.30 -12.23
C HIS A 721 34.34 -7.63 -11.50
N SER A 722 34.29 -8.56 -10.54
CA SER A 722 35.48 -9.09 -9.86
C SER A 722 36.20 -10.21 -10.64
N SER A 723 36.46 -10.00 -11.93
CA SER A 723 37.45 -10.79 -12.68
C SER A 723 38.37 -9.89 -13.54
N THR A 724 39.60 -9.72 -13.04
CA THR A 724 40.79 -9.28 -13.79
C THR A 724 40.72 -7.93 -14.55
N SER A 725 40.92 -6.81 -13.85
CA SER A 725 42.04 -5.86 -14.13
C SER A 725 42.01 -4.65 -13.18
N VAL A 726 43.13 -3.92 -13.10
CA VAL A 726 43.32 -2.80 -12.17
C VAL A 726 42.77 -1.50 -12.79
N SER A 727 41.46 -1.30 -12.71
CA SER A 727 40.83 0.03 -12.76
C SER A 727 40.45 0.47 -11.35
N SER A 728 40.42 1.78 -11.08
CA SER A 728 40.22 2.31 -9.73
C SER A 728 38.82 2.00 -9.21
N ASN A 729 38.73 1.25 -8.10
CA ASN A 729 37.48 0.87 -7.43
C ASN A 729 36.87 2.04 -6.61
N THR A 730 36.79 3.22 -7.24
CA THR A 730 36.40 4.50 -6.64
C THR A 730 35.37 5.19 -7.51
N LEU A 731 34.23 5.53 -6.93
CA LEU A 731 33.16 6.29 -7.58
C LEU A 731 33.36 7.79 -7.34
N ARG A 732 33.27 8.61 -8.38
CA ARG A 732 33.28 10.08 -8.25
C ARG A 732 31.91 10.61 -7.91
N TRP A 733 31.87 11.66 -7.09
CA TRP A 733 30.64 12.35 -6.70
C TRP A 733 30.80 13.87 -6.75
N GLN A 734 29.69 14.56 -6.94
CA GLN A 734 29.56 16.00 -6.83
C GLN A 734 28.39 16.33 -5.91
N SER A 735 28.52 17.38 -5.09
CA SER A 735 27.40 17.95 -4.33
C SER A 735 27.40 19.47 -4.35
N GLU A 736 26.24 20.07 -4.08
CA GLU A 736 26.11 21.51 -3.87
C GLU A 736 25.22 21.82 -2.68
N VAL A 737 25.66 22.77 -1.85
CA VAL A 737 24.91 23.34 -0.73
C VAL A 737 24.49 24.76 -1.11
N GLU A 738 23.20 25.05 -0.99
CA GLU A 738 22.63 26.38 -1.23
C GLU A 738 21.90 26.91 0.01
N LEU A 739 22.15 28.19 0.31
CA LEU A 739 21.44 28.95 1.34
C LEU A 739 20.98 30.30 0.79
N VAL A 740 19.73 30.67 1.09
CA VAL A 740 19.08 31.89 0.59
C VAL A 740 18.58 32.74 1.76
N ARG A 741 18.67 34.06 1.64
CA ARG A 741 18.11 35.03 2.59
C ARG A 741 16.58 34.92 2.61
N GLY A 742 15.97 35.00 3.80
CA GLY A 742 14.54 34.81 3.99
C GLY A 742 14.12 33.36 4.23
N SER A 743 14.99 32.37 3.96
CA SER A 743 14.68 30.94 3.99
C SER A 743 15.13 30.24 5.28
N ARG A 744 14.34 29.24 5.72
CA ARG A 744 14.71 28.26 6.78
C ARG A 744 15.25 26.95 6.20
N LEU A 745 15.36 26.84 4.88
CA LEU A 745 15.80 25.66 4.16
C LEU A 745 17.26 25.80 3.71
N VAL A 746 18.03 24.74 3.91
CA VAL A 746 19.30 24.49 3.23
C VAL A 746 19.01 23.50 2.10
N ARG A 747 19.19 23.88 0.83
CA ARG A 747 19.13 22.90 -0.27
C ARG A 747 20.46 22.18 -0.36
N TYR A 748 20.43 20.86 -0.50
CA TYR A 748 21.61 20.03 -0.67
C TYR A 748 21.35 19.04 -1.80
N ARG A 749 22.16 19.08 -2.86
CA ARG A 749 22.01 18.18 -4.01
C ARG A 749 23.27 17.35 -4.22
N ILE A 750 23.12 16.07 -4.58
CA ILE A 750 24.21 15.10 -4.74
C ILE A 750 24.03 14.38 -6.09
N ARG A 751 25.11 14.12 -6.82
CA ARG A 751 25.11 13.23 -8.00
C ARG A 751 26.41 12.42 -8.10
N PHE A 752 26.35 11.29 -8.80
CA PHE A 752 27.45 10.34 -8.95
C PHE A 752 27.84 10.18 -10.42
N GLU A 753 29.07 9.78 -10.69
CA GLU A 753 29.52 9.40 -12.03
C GLU A 753 28.72 8.18 -12.53
N THR A 754 28.28 8.18 -13.79
CA THR A 754 27.45 7.10 -14.34
C THR A 754 28.26 5.83 -14.56
N LEU A 755 27.73 4.68 -14.15
CA LEU A 755 28.40 3.40 -14.35
C LEU A 755 28.22 2.88 -15.78
N ASN A 756 29.31 2.44 -16.40
CA ASN A 756 29.28 1.77 -17.71
C ASN A 756 28.77 0.34 -17.52
N ALA A 757 27.55 0.05 -17.98
CA ALA A 757 27.07 -1.33 -18.06
C ALA A 757 27.89 -2.12 -19.09
N SER A 758 28.36 -3.31 -18.72
CA SER A 758 28.81 -4.29 -19.71
C SER A 758 27.59 -4.94 -20.41
N SER A 759 27.84 -5.78 -21.41
CA SER A 759 26.86 -6.16 -22.44
C SER A 759 25.48 -6.60 -21.91
N PRO A 760 24.38 -6.29 -22.63
CA PRO A 760 23.01 -6.60 -22.19
C PRO A 760 22.73 -8.12 -22.26
N GLY A 761 23.08 -8.83 -21.19
CA GLY A 761 22.80 -10.25 -21.01
C GLY A 761 21.66 -10.46 -20.01
N SER A 762 20.57 -11.09 -20.46
CA SER A 762 19.49 -11.70 -19.65
C SER A 762 19.08 -10.97 -18.36
N GLY A 763 17.97 -10.23 -18.40
CA GLY A 763 17.47 -9.45 -17.27
C GLY A 763 17.25 -10.25 -15.99
N GLY A 764 17.54 -9.62 -14.85
CA GLY A 764 17.20 -10.13 -13.51
C GLY A 764 18.11 -9.64 -12.37
N ALA A 765 19.40 -9.42 -12.63
CA ALA A 765 20.39 -9.22 -11.55
C ALA A 765 20.95 -7.78 -11.39
N ASP A 766 21.01 -6.98 -12.47
CA ASP A 766 21.82 -5.74 -12.50
C ASP A 766 21.04 -4.44 -12.18
N ASP A 767 19.84 -4.55 -11.63
CA ASP A 767 18.99 -3.41 -11.21
C ASP A 767 18.47 -3.56 -9.77
N SER A 768 18.98 -4.52 -8.97
CA SER A 768 18.49 -4.76 -7.61
C SER A 768 18.79 -3.60 -6.66
N LEU A 769 17.75 -2.99 -6.07
CA LEU A 769 17.92 -1.89 -5.15
C LEU A 769 18.28 -2.43 -3.75
N ASP A 770 19.56 -2.50 -3.38
CA ASP A 770 20.03 -2.82 -2.02
C ASP A 770 20.74 -1.62 -1.36
N TRP A 771 20.57 -1.50 -0.04
CA TRP A 771 21.33 -0.64 0.86
C TRP A 771 22.85 -0.85 0.80
N ILE A 772 23.31 -2.06 0.45
CA ILE A 772 24.74 -2.40 0.38
C ILE A 772 25.37 -1.96 -0.95
N GLN A 773 24.63 -2.07 -2.06
CA GLN A 773 25.14 -1.82 -3.42
C GLN A 773 25.06 -0.35 -3.84
N HIS A 774 24.26 0.46 -3.15
CA HIS A 774 24.13 1.90 -3.42
C HIS A 774 24.56 2.74 -2.20
N PRO A 775 25.10 3.95 -2.43
CA PRO A 775 25.42 4.86 -1.34
C PRO A 775 24.15 5.35 -0.64
N VAL A 776 24.32 5.78 0.61
CA VAL A 776 23.28 6.45 1.40
C VAL A 776 23.72 7.85 1.77
N LEU A 777 22.75 8.75 1.90
CA LEU A 777 22.93 9.98 2.67
C LEU A 777 22.61 9.67 4.14
N ARG A 778 23.65 9.50 4.95
CA ARG A 778 23.52 9.37 6.41
C ARG A 778 23.33 10.74 7.04
N MET A 779 22.32 10.85 7.89
CA MET A 779 21.92 12.06 8.61
C MET A 779 21.99 11.79 10.11
N ALA A 780 22.72 12.63 10.84
CA ALA A 780 22.95 12.52 12.27
C ALA A 780 22.20 13.62 13.03
N PHE A 781 21.38 13.22 14.00
CA PHE A 781 20.57 14.11 14.83
C PHE A 781 21.06 14.10 16.30
N PRO A 782 20.82 15.17 17.08
CA PRO A 782 21.32 15.24 18.45
C PRO A 782 20.57 14.30 19.43
N GLY A 783 19.23 14.28 19.39
CA GLY A 783 18.40 13.49 20.29
C GLY A 783 18.31 12.01 19.93
N ALA A 784 18.42 11.13 20.94
CA ALA A 784 18.37 9.66 20.77
C ALA A 784 16.96 9.04 20.94
N SER A 785 15.91 9.84 21.08
CA SER A 785 14.52 9.33 21.15
C SER A 785 13.52 10.25 20.44
N PRO A 786 13.76 10.59 19.16
CA PRO A 786 12.92 11.52 18.41
C PRO A 786 11.58 10.90 18.01
N VAL A 787 10.57 11.75 17.81
CA VAL A 787 9.36 11.38 17.09
C VAL A 787 9.60 11.63 15.60
N VAL A 788 9.77 10.55 14.83
CA VAL A 788 9.86 10.62 13.36
C VAL A 788 8.46 10.61 12.77
N ARG A 789 8.15 11.57 11.90
CA ARG A 789 6.93 11.62 11.09
C ARG A 789 7.28 11.55 9.61
N ALA A 790 6.90 10.47 8.94
CA ALA A 790 7.01 10.36 7.50
C ALA A 790 5.94 11.23 6.82
N ILE A 791 6.29 11.80 5.65
CA ILE A 791 5.38 12.59 4.81
C ILE A 791 4.97 11.72 3.62
N VAL A 792 3.73 11.25 3.65
CA VAL A 792 3.12 10.38 2.62
C VAL A 792 1.70 10.88 2.35
N ARG A 793 1.22 10.82 1.10
CA ARG A 793 -0.09 11.35 0.68
C ARG A 793 -0.37 12.77 1.22
N GLU A 794 0.66 13.60 1.26
CA GLU A 794 0.62 14.98 1.79
C GLU A 794 0.15 15.10 3.26
N LYS A 795 0.45 14.08 4.10
CA LYS A 795 0.11 14.00 5.53
C LYS A 795 1.31 13.61 6.40
N LEU A 796 1.31 14.00 7.68
CA LEU A 796 2.37 13.74 8.66
C LEU A 796 2.03 12.58 9.61
N HIS A 797 2.49 11.37 9.30
CA HIS A 797 2.21 10.17 10.09
C HIS A 797 3.41 9.75 10.92
N ARG A 798 3.19 9.44 12.19
CA ARG A 798 4.23 8.95 13.10
C ARG A 798 4.65 7.55 12.67
N THR A 799 5.95 7.32 12.53
CA THR A 799 6.51 5.98 12.27
C THR A 799 7.57 5.59 13.30
N SER A 800 7.59 4.31 13.64
CA SER A 800 8.65 3.64 14.42
C SER A 800 9.36 2.55 13.60
N ALA A 801 9.00 2.41 12.32
CA ALA A 801 9.55 1.37 11.45
C ALA A 801 11.05 1.59 11.20
N ARG A 802 11.82 0.49 11.19
CA ARG A 802 13.27 0.53 10.89
C ARG A 802 13.57 0.90 9.44
N ARG A 803 12.62 0.66 8.54
CA ARG A 803 12.64 1.06 7.13
C ARG A 803 11.23 1.55 6.77
N PHE A 804 11.12 2.61 5.98
CA PHE A 804 9.83 3.17 5.55
C PHE A 804 9.97 3.90 4.21
N ILE A 805 8.84 4.10 3.55
CA ILE A 805 8.71 4.88 2.31
C ILE A 805 8.19 6.29 2.66
N ALA A 806 8.83 7.33 2.11
CA ALA A 806 8.30 8.71 2.15
C ALA A 806 8.88 9.59 1.01
N PRO A 807 8.20 9.73 -0.14
CA PRO A 807 8.72 10.50 -1.28
C PRO A 807 8.99 11.98 -0.97
N LEU A 808 8.23 12.56 -0.03
CA LEU A 808 8.44 13.93 0.46
C LEU A 808 9.40 14.01 1.66
N GLY A 809 9.90 12.87 2.15
CA GLY A 809 10.78 12.78 3.29
C GLY A 809 10.05 12.77 4.63
N PHE A 810 10.69 13.29 5.68
CA PHE A 810 10.21 13.14 7.06
C PHE A 810 10.55 14.34 7.95
N VAL A 811 9.77 14.52 9.02
CA VAL A 811 10.04 15.47 10.09
C VAL A 811 10.57 14.72 11.31
N HIS A 812 11.72 15.17 11.81
CA HIS A 812 12.32 14.75 13.06
C HIS A 812 11.91 15.75 14.15
N GLU A 813 11.02 15.34 15.05
CA GLU A 813 10.54 16.18 16.16
C GLU A 813 11.25 15.82 17.48
N GLU A 814 11.78 16.84 18.14
CA GLU A 814 12.26 16.85 19.53
C GLU A 814 11.42 17.86 20.35
N ASP A 815 11.58 17.89 21.67
CA ASP A 815 10.73 18.69 22.57
C ASP A 815 10.77 20.21 22.27
N GLU A 816 11.96 20.76 22.01
CA GLU A 816 12.16 22.19 21.74
C GLU A 816 12.28 22.53 20.25
N CYS A 817 12.41 21.55 19.36
CA CYS A 817 12.82 21.80 17.98
C CYS A 817 12.34 20.77 16.95
N ARG A 818 12.28 21.19 15.67
CA ARG A 818 11.86 20.32 14.57
C ARG A 818 12.78 20.48 13.36
N THR A 819 13.20 19.37 12.79
CA THR A 819 14.03 19.33 11.58
C THR A 819 13.28 18.56 10.50
N LEU A 820 12.88 19.26 9.44
CA LEU A 820 12.39 18.67 8.19
C LEU A 820 13.58 18.15 7.39
N VAL A 821 13.48 16.90 6.94
CA VAL A 821 14.28 16.33 5.86
C VAL A 821 13.34 16.16 4.67
N ALA A 822 13.35 17.10 3.73
CA ALA A 822 12.68 16.92 2.45
C ALA A 822 13.64 16.19 1.50
N THR A 823 13.15 15.16 0.81
CA THR A 823 13.97 14.23 0.02
C THR A 823 13.66 14.24 -1.48
N HIS A 824 12.71 15.07 -1.89
CA HIS A 824 12.33 15.35 -3.28
C HIS A 824 12.29 14.10 -4.20
N GLY A 825 11.60 13.05 -3.75
CA GLY A 825 11.41 11.80 -4.47
C GLY A 825 12.39 10.69 -4.11
N ASN A 826 13.43 10.94 -3.32
CA ASN A 826 14.26 9.86 -2.75
C ASN A 826 13.49 9.18 -1.60
N SER A 827 12.65 8.21 -1.96
CA SER A 827 11.58 7.67 -1.08
C SER A 827 12.04 6.67 -0.02
N PHE A 828 13.22 6.06 -0.13
CA PHE A 828 13.62 4.92 0.69
C PHE A 828 14.43 5.35 1.91
N HIS A 829 13.89 5.13 3.11
CA HIS A 829 14.52 5.52 4.37
C HIS A 829 14.78 4.34 5.30
N ARG A 830 15.85 4.47 6.09
CA ARG A 830 16.21 3.52 7.14
C ARG A 830 16.66 4.24 8.40
N ARG A 831 16.22 3.75 9.56
CA ARG A 831 16.79 4.09 10.88
C ARG A 831 17.83 3.02 11.23
N SER A 832 19.11 3.35 11.08
CA SER A 832 20.21 2.42 11.37
C SER A 832 20.51 2.33 12.86
N GLU A 833 20.45 3.46 13.56
CA GLU A 833 20.52 3.57 15.02
C GLU A 833 19.54 4.65 15.51
N ASP A 834 19.54 4.95 16.82
CA ASP A 834 18.62 5.92 17.41
C ASP A 834 18.79 7.36 16.92
N ARG A 835 20.00 7.75 16.52
CA ARG A 835 20.36 9.09 16.05
C ARG A 835 20.68 9.19 14.56
N PHE A 836 20.65 8.06 13.84
CA PHE A 836 21.03 7.98 12.44
C PHE A 836 19.83 7.54 11.59
N LEU A 837 19.41 8.43 10.70
CA LEU A 837 18.54 8.10 9.58
C LEU A 837 19.33 8.18 8.27
N GLU A 838 19.02 7.29 7.35
CA GLU A 838 19.70 7.11 6.08
C GLU A 838 18.67 7.12 4.96
N THR A 839 18.95 7.87 3.89
CA THR A 839 18.19 7.82 2.64
C THR A 839 19.04 7.18 1.56
N LEU A 840 18.48 6.21 0.84
CA LEU A 840 19.16 5.50 -0.24
C LEU A 840 19.34 6.41 -1.47
N LEU A 841 20.49 6.33 -2.15
CA LEU A 841 20.82 7.11 -3.34
C LEU A 841 21.09 6.16 -4.54
N PRO A 842 20.06 5.77 -5.31
CA PRO A 842 20.20 4.76 -6.37
C PRO A 842 21.15 5.19 -7.52
N LEU A 843 22.26 4.46 -7.70
CA LEU A 843 23.24 4.72 -8.77
C LEU A 843 22.66 4.48 -10.17
N ALA A 844 23.03 5.33 -11.13
CA ALA A 844 22.52 5.29 -12.50
C ALA A 844 23.52 4.64 -13.48
N ASN A 845 23.00 3.76 -14.33
CA ASN A 845 23.74 3.09 -15.40
C ASN A 845 23.64 3.88 -16.71
N ALA A 846 24.71 3.91 -17.50
CA ALA A 846 24.80 4.64 -18.76
C ALA A 846 23.85 4.13 -19.88
N SER A 847 23.21 2.97 -19.69
CA SER A 847 22.24 2.35 -20.60
C SER A 847 20.80 2.87 -20.44
N GLY A 848 20.55 3.81 -19.52
CA GLY A 848 19.26 4.52 -19.42
C GLY A 848 18.94 5.40 -20.63
N SER A 849 17.72 5.96 -20.66
CA SER A 849 17.24 6.81 -21.78
C SER A 849 18.27 7.91 -22.17
N PRO A 850 18.55 8.14 -23.47
CA PRO A 850 19.59 9.09 -23.91
C PRO A 850 19.41 10.56 -23.52
N SER A 851 18.33 10.92 -22.83
CA SER A 851 17.95 12.30 -22.49
C SER A 851 18.56 12.84 -21.19
N GLU A 852 19.22 12.02 -20.36
CA GLU A 852 19.51 12.40 -18.95
C GLU A 852 20.99 12.63 -18.59
N ALA A 853 21.94 12.04 -19.31
CA ALA A 853 23.37 12.15 -18.99
C ALA A 853 24.16 12.88 -20.10
N THR A 854 24.38 14.19 -19.95
CA THR A 854 25.14 15.00 -20.91
C THR A 854 26.59 15.27 -20.52
N ASP A 855 26.98 15.02 -19.26
CA ASP A 855 28.32 15.30 -18.72
C ASP A 855 28.97 14.11 -17.98
N GLY A 856 28.41 12.90 -18.09
CA GLY A 856 28.93 11.68 -17.45
C GLY A 856 28.54 11.50 -15.98
N PHE A 857 27.65 12.35 -15.45
CA PHE A 857 27.07 12.20 -14.12
C PHE A 857 25.57 11.88 -14.18
N SER A 858 25.06 11.26 -13.10
CA SER A 858 23.65 11.00 -12.88
C SER A 858 22.85 12.31 -12.76
N PRO A 859 21.51 12.24 -12.88
CA PRO A 859 20.63 13.28 -12.34
C PRO A 859 20.92 13.56 -10.86
N TRP A 860 20.51 14.75 -10.40
CA TRP A 860 20.70 15.19 -9.01
C TRP A 860 19.69 14.51 -8.07
N HIS A 861 20.19 13.85 -7.03
CA HIS A 861 19.41 13.56 -5.82
C HIS A 861 19.30 14.87 -5.02
N GLU A 862 18.11 15.47 -4.97
CA GLU A 862 17.87 16.71 -4.24
C GLU A 862 17.32 16.49 -2.83
N PHE A 863 17.81 17.27 -1.87
CA PHE A 863 17.32 17.35 -0.50
C PHE A 863 17.10 18.82 -0.11
N ALA A 864 16.20 19.05 0.85
CA ALA A 864 16.17 20.31 1.60
C ALA A 864 16.02 20.04 3.10
N PHE A 865 16.95 20.58 3.89
CA PHE A 865 16.91 20.51 5.35
C PHE A 865 16.27 21.77 5.91
N GLY A 866 15.11 21.62 6.54
CA GLY A 866 14.32 22.71 7.07
C GLY A 866 14.35 22.78 8.59
N PHE A 867 14.72 23.92 9.15
CA PHE A 867 14.85 24.09 10.60
C PHE A 867 13.72 24.95 11.16
N ASP A 868 12.91 24.36 12.03
CA ASP A 868 11.76 24.99 12.70
C ASP A 868 10.81 25.67 11.67
N VAL A 869 10.56 24.96 10.57
CA VAL A 869 9.70 25.38 9.45
C VAL A 869 8.22 25.26 9.88
N PRO A 870 7.39 26.33 9.75
CA PRO A 870 5.99 26.27 10.20
C PRO A 870 5.10 25.31 9.41
N HIS A 871 5.40 25.07 8.13
CA HIS A 871 4.61 24.23 7.22
C HIS A 871 5.50 23.22 6.49
N SER A 872 5.82 22.10 7.15
CA SER A 872 6.82 21.15 6.67
C SER A 872 6.47 20.50 5.32
N ILE A 873 5.18 20.25 5.07
CA ILE A 873 4.70 19.55 3.86
C ILE A 873 4.81 20.44 2.62
N ASP A 874 4.34 21.69 2.69
CA ASP A 874 4.52 22.68 1.62
C ASP A 874 6.01 22.95 1.33
N ALA A 875 6.83 23.05 2.38
CA ALA A 875 8.27 23.24 2.22
C ALA A 875 8.95 22.04 1.54
N ALA A 876 8.49 20.81 1.78
CA ALA A 876 8.98 19.60 1.11
C ALA A 876 8.58 19.51 -0.37
N MET A 877 7.54 20.24 -0.80
CA MET A 877 7.13 20.35 -2.21
C MET A 877 7.66 21.61 -2.90
N GLN A 878 8.36 22.50 -2.19
CA GLN A 878 8.74 23.81 -2.71
C GLN A 878 9.45 23.78 -4.07
N PRO A 879 10.39 22.86 -4.39
CA PRO A 879 11.06 22.83 -5.70
C PRO A 879 10.13 22.54 -6.89
N TRP A 880 8.95 21.99 -6.64
CA TRP A 880 7.96 21.63 -7.67
C TRP A 880 6.74 22.55 -7.66
N ARG A 881 6.63 23.43 -6.65
CA ARG A 881 5.55 24.40 -6.45
C ARG A 881 6.09 25.81 -6.19
N THR A 882 7.20 26.18 -6.85
CA THR A 882 7.77 27.53 -6.73
C THR A 882 6.77 28.58 -7.22
N PRO A 883 6.62 29.73 -6.54
CA PRO A 883 5.81 30.85 -7.01
C PRO A 883 6.20 31.29 -8.43
N THR A 884 5.20 31.53 -9.27
CA THR A 884 5.41 32.01 -10.64
C THR A 884 5.84 33.47 -10.60
N VAL A 885 7.03 33.78 -11.13
CA VAL A 885 7.55 35.15 -11.26
C VAL A 885 7.36 35.61 -12.70
N LEU A 886 6.63 36.70 -12.89
CA LEU A 886 6.28 37.30 -14.18
C LEU A 886 6.89 38.70 -14.28
N GLN A 887 7.78 38.92 -15.25
CA GLN A 887 8.26 40.25 -15.61
C GLN A 887 7.15 40.97 -16.39
N VAL A 888 6.69 42.11 -15.88
CA VAL A 888 5.59 42.88 -16.45
C VAL A 888 6.17 43.94 -17.39
N PRO A 889 5.67 44.12 -18.62
CA PRO A 889 6.18 45.12 -19.55
C PRO A 889 6.19 46.55 -18.96
N ASN A 890 7.25 47.31 -19.27
CA ASN A 890 7.44 48.66 -18.72
C ASN A 890 6.26 49.57 -19.09
N GLY A 891 5.76 50.33 -18.11
CA GLY A 891 4.63 51.25 -18.29
C GLY A 891 3.25 50.65 -18.03
N GLN A 892 3.10 49.32 -17.98
CA GLN A 892 1.84 48.71 -17.53
C GLN A 892 1.63 48.91 -16.02
N MET A 893 0.35 48.95 -15.63
CA MET A 893 -0.10 49.05 -14.23
C MET A 893 -1.28 48.10 -14.02
N ILE A 894 -1.39 47.53 -12.82
CA ILE A 894 -2.54 46.70 -12.44
C ILE A 894 -3.85 47.47 -12.63
N ARG A 895 -4.90 46.75 -13.04
CA ARG A 895 -6.26 47.28 -13.25
C ARG A 895 -6.74 48.14 -12.07
N LYS A 896 -7.28 49.32 -12.38
CA LYS A 896 -7.80 50.26 -11.38
C LYS A 896 -8.81 49.58 -10.44
N GLY A 897 -8.57 49.68 -9.13
CA GLY A 897 -9.39 49.09 -8.07
C GLY A 897 -8.87 47.74 -7.54
N VAL A 898 -7.95 47.10 -8.26
CA VAL A 898 -7.27 45.88 -7.81
C VAL A 898 -6.05 46.26 -6.95
N PRO A 899 -5.84 45.65 -5.77
CA PRO A 899 -4.72 45.97 -4.90
C PRO A 899 -3.39 45.43 -5.48
N ALA A 900 -2.26 46.04 -5.10
CA ALA A 900 -0.93 45.57 -5.49
C ALA A 900 -0.52 44.19 -4.89
N GLY A 901 -1.42 43.51 -4.17
CA GLY A 901 -1.24 42.12 -3.78
C GLY A 901 -2.14 41.72 -2.61
N SER A 902 -2.89 40.65 -2.83
CA SER A 902 -3.90 40.09 -1.94
C SER A 902 -3.85 38.56 -1.98
N TRP A 903 -4.51 37.92 -1.01
CA TRP A 903 -4.98 36.55 -1.15
C TRP A 903 -6.28 36.52 -1.99
N LEU A 904 -6.55 35.39 -2.63
CA LEU A 904 -7.75 35.07 -3.41
C LEU A 904 -8.53 33.90 -2.79
N MET A 905 -7.83 33.01 -2.09
CA MET A 905 -8.39 31.99 -1.21
C MET A 905 -7.58 31.95 0.10
N HIS A 906 -8.16 31.51 1.21
CA HIS A 906 -7.45 31.36 2.48
C HIS A 906 -8.00 30.19 3.30
N ALA A 907 -7.16 29.21 3.61
CA ALA A 907 -7.51 28.04 4.42
C ALA A 907 -7.12 28.20 5.89
N SER A 908 -7.92 27.64 6.79
CA SER A 908 -7.66 27.59 8.23
C SER A 908 -8.24 26.30 8.83
N PRO A 909 -7.60 25.69 9.86
CA PRO A 909 -6.29 26.04 10.42
C PRO A 909 -5.14 25.75 9.45
N SER A 910 -3.92 26.13 9.81
CA SER A 910 -2.70 25.91 8.99
C SER A 910 -2.34 24.44 8.71
N THR A 911 -3.01 23.49 9.37
CA THR A 911 -2.93 22.05 9.07
C THR A 911 -3.86 21.62 7.95
N MET A 912 -4.82 22.46 7.54
CA MET A 912 -5.74 22.18 6.44
C MET A 912 -5.10 22.62 5.13
N ARG A 913 -4.84 21.65 4.25
CA ARG A 913 -4.27 21.89 2.92
C ARG A 913 -5.37 21.80 1.87
N ILE A 914 -5.53 22.85 1.07
CA ILE A 914 -6.47 22.87 -0.06
C ILE A 914 -5.73 22.55 -1.36
N GLN A 915 -6.45 21.96 -2.30
CA GLN A 915 -6.06 21.71 -3.70
C GLN A 915 -7.28 21.97 -4.60
N VAL A 916 -7.05 22.52 -5.79
CA VAL A 916 -8.08 22.63 -6.84
C VAL A 916 -8.08 21.34 -7.66
N VAL A 917 -9.18 20.58 -7.61
CA VAL A 917 -9.34 19.36 -8.42
C VAL A 917 -9.78 19.73 -9.82
N ALA A 918 -10.85 20.53 -9.95
CA ALA A 918 -11.38 21.00 -11.22
C ALA A 918 -12.13 22.34 -11.07
N THR A 919 -12.31 23.05 -12.19
CA THR A 919 -13.11 24.27 -12.29
C THR A 919 -14.01 24.22 -13.50
N GLY A 920 -15.24 24.71 -13.38
CA GLY A 920 -16.21 24.75 -14.47
C GLY A 920 -17.24 25.85 -14.27
N VAL A 921 -18.32 25.78 -15.03
CA VAL A 921 -19.47 26.69 -14.94
C VAL A 921 -20.78 25.89 -14.79
N LEU A 922 -21.74 26.42 -14.06
CA LEU A 922 -23.11 25.92 -14.09
C LEU A 922 -23.76 26.26 -15.45
N ASP A 923 -24.83 25.55 -15.80
CA ASP A 923 -25.71 25.87 -16.95
C ASP A 923 -26.21 27.34 -16.94
N ASP A 924 -26.27 27.98 -15.75
CA ASP A 924 -26.66 29.39 -15.56
C ASP A 924 -25.50 30.41 -15.62
N GLY A 925 -24.27 29.93 -15.88
CA GLY A 925 -23.07 30.76 -16.00
C GLY A 925 -22.37 31.13 -14.69
N ARG A 926 -22.83 30.63 -13.52
CA ARG A 926 -22.08 30.76 -12.26
C ARG A 926 -20.84 29.89 -12.26
N MET A 927 -19.77 30.36 -11.61
CA MET A 927 -18.52 29.59 -11.44
C MET A 927 -18.72 28.43 -10.46
N VAL A 928 -18.14 27.27 -10.80
CA VAL A 928 -18.06 26.08 -9.95
C VAL A 928 -16.59 25.69 -9.76
N MET A 929 -16.22 25.28 -8.54
CA MET A 929 -14.90 24.75 -8.24
C MET A 929 -15.00 23.51 -7.35
N HIS A 930 -14.40 22.42 -7.81
CA HIS A 930 -14.18 21.22 -7.02
C HIS A 930 -12.85 21.36 -6.27
N LEU A 931 -12.93 21.42 -4.94
CA LEU A 931 -11.79 21.47 -4.04
C LEU A 931 -11.58 20.12 -3.35
N ARG A 932 -10.31 19.75 -3.14
CA ARG A 932 -9.91 18.71 -2.17
C ARG A 932 -9.28 19.41 -0.97
N ALA A 933 -9.73 19.05 0.22
CA ALA A 933 -9.20 19.53 1.48
C ALA A 933 -8.60 18.37 2.29
N ILE A 934 -7.32 18.48 2.63
CA ILE A 934 -6.51 17.43 3.27
C ILE A 934 -6.13 17.90 4.67
N GLN A 935 -6.62 17.23 5.71
CA GLN A 935 -6.17 17.49 7.06
C GLN A 935 -4.82 16.78 7.28
N THR A 936 -3.75 17.55 7.32
CA THR A 936 -2.36 17.03 7.27
C THR A 936 -1.90 16.28 8.53
N THR A 937 -2.70 16.28 9.61
CA THR A 937 -2.32 15.72 10.92
C THR A 937 -3.44 14.85 11.51
N SER A 938 -3.09 13.93 12.41
CA SER A 938 -4.02 13.02 13.10
C SER A 938 -5.01 13.69 14.08
N LYS A 939 -5.14 15.02 14.07
CA LYS A 939 -6.07 15.75 14.91
C LYS A 939 -7.26 16.21 14.07
N SER A 940 -8.47 15.86 14.48
CA SER A 940 -9.68 16.42 13.90
C SER A 940 -9.74 17.93 14.14
N VAL A 941 -10.22 18.67 13.15
CA VAL A 941 -10.30 20.13 13.15
C VAL A 941 -11.59 20.60 12.48
N ARG A 942 -11.93 21.87 12.71
CA ARG A 942 -12.92 22.59 11.91
C ARG A 942 -12.21 23.19 10.70
N GLY A 943 -12.50 22.69 9.51
CA GLY A 943 -11.99 23.24 8.26
C GLY A 943 -12.73 24.52 7.91
N ILE A 944 -12.00 25.56 7.52
CA ILE A 944 -12.55 26.83 7.05
C ILE A 944 -11.79 27.24 5.79
N VAL A 945 -12.52 27.61 4.74
CA VAL A 945 -11.95 28.30 3.57
C VAL A 945 -12.71 29.60 3.36
N ARG A 946 -11.97 30.68 3.10
CA ARG A 946 -12.51 31.96 2.62
C ARG A 946 -12.04 32.23 1.20
N PHE A 947 -12.84 32.95 0.42
CA PHE A 947 -12.57 33.29 -0.97
C PHE A 947 -12.64 34.81 -1.17
N CYS A 948 -12.09 35.32 -2.26
CA CYS A 948 -12.31 36.71 -2.67
C CYS A 948 -13.65 36.93 -3.40
N GLN A 949 -14.44 35.87 -3.58
CA GLN A 949 -15.76 35.86 -4.21
C GLN A 949 -16.79 35.28 -3.23
N PRO A 950 -18.04 35.79 -3.19
CA PRO A 950 -19.06 35.21 -2.35
C PRO A 950 -19.50 33.83 -2.84
N VAL A 951 -19.79 32.94 -1.89
CA VAL A 951 -20.21 31.56 -2.12
C VAL A 951 -21.75 31.50 -2.08
N ALA A 952 -22.34 30.91 -3.11
CA ALA A 952 -23.78 30.65 -3.16
C ALA A 952 -24.15 29.40 -2.35
N LEU A 953 -23.37 28.32 -2.52
CA LEU A 953 -23.53 27.04 -1.83
C LEU A 953 -22.25 26.18 -1.95
N ALA A 954 -22.13 25.15 -1.11
CA ALA A 954 -21.09 24.13 -1.22
C ALA A 954 -21.60 22.76 -0.75
N HIS A 955 -21.32 21.71 -1.52
CA HIS A 955 -21.69 20.33 -1.21
C HIS A 955 -20.45 19.48 -0.94
N PRO A 956 -20.44 18.62 0.10
CA PRO A 956 -19.46 17.55 0.19
C PRO A 956 -19.79 16.48 -0.86
N ILE A 957 -18.78 15.98 -1.58
CA ILE A 957 -18.93 14.93 -2.59
C ILE A 957 -17.96 13.78 -2.33
N SER A 958 -18.22 12.59 -2.90
CA SER A 958 -17.30 11.45 -2.76
C SER A 958 -15.96 11.71 -3.48
N PRO A 959 -14.81 11.26 -2.95
CA PRO A 959 -13.52 11.33 -3.63
C PRO A 959 -13.48 10.65 -5.01
N LEU A 960 -14.40 9.70 -5.28
CA LEU A 960 -14.52 9.02 -6.57
C LEU A 960 -15.39 9.79 -7.58
N SER A 961 -16.26 10.70 -7.13
CA SER A 961 -17.15 11.47 -8.00
C SER A 961 -16.42 12.57 -8.79
N ARG A 962 -16.78 12.76 -10.06
CA ARG A 962 -16.18 13.77 -10.95
C ARG A 962 -17.27 14.57 -11.71
N PRO A 963 -18.08 15.40 -11.00
CA PRO A 963 -19.21 16.12 -11.62
C PRO A 963 -18.77 17.16 -12.67
N LEU A 964 -17.50 17.60 -12.65
CA LEU A 964 -16.91 18.52 -13.65
C LEU A 964 -16.17 17.81 -14.79
N GLY A 965 -16.29 16.48 -14.91
CA GLY A 965 -15.53 15.67 -15.86
C GLY A 965 -14.10 15.36 -15.38
N GLU A 966 -13.30 14.81 -16.28
CA GLU A 966 -11.87 14.57 -16.07
C GLU A 966 -11.02 15.83 -16.34
N ASP A 967 -9.70 15.74 -16.11
CA ASP A 967 -8.74 16.84 -16.28
C ASP A 967 -8.72 17.40 -17.72
N HIS A 968 -9.57 18.38 -17.99
CA HIS A 968 -9.66 19.08 -19.28
C HIS A 968 -8.62 20.22 -19.41
N SER A 969 -7.32 19.89 -19.38
CA SER A 969 -6.25 20.90 -19.60
C SER A 969 -6.32 21.56 -20.99
N ASP A 970 -6.89 20.85 -21.96
CA ASP A 970 -6.84 21.19 -23.38
C ASP A 970 -8.20 21.68 -23.93
N ALA A 971 -9.22 21.82 -23.07
CA ALA A 971 -10.53 22.29 -23.49
C ALA A 971 -10.55 23.81 -23.75
N VAL A 972 -11.13 24.21 -24.88
CA VAL A 972 -11.26 25.62 -25.31
C VAL A 972 -12.19 26.43 -24.40
N HIS A 973 -13.08 25.75 -23.66
CA HIS A 973 -14.03 26.36 -22.73
C HIS A 973 -14.05 25.58 -21.41
N PRO A 974 -14.33 26.23 -20.25
CA PRO A 974 -14.55 25.53 -18.99
C PRO A 974 -15.73 24.55 -19.11
N PRO A 975 -15.67 23.36 -18.50
CA PRO A 975 -16.75 22.38 -18.56
C PRO A 975 -18.03 22.93 -17.93
N THR A 976 -19.16 22.69 -18.58
CA THR A 976 -20.49 23.01 -18.06
C THR A 976 -21.04 21.83 -17.25
N VAL A 977 -21.64 22.10 -16.10
CA VAL A 977 -22.27 21.10 -15.23
C VAL A 977 -23.67 21.53 -14.82
N SER A 978 -24.59 20.57 -14.66
CA SER A 978 -25.92 20.82 -14.12
C SER A 978 -25.93 20.76 -12.59
N MET A 979 -26.85 21.49 -11.95
CA MET A 979 -27.03 21.39 -10.50
C MET A 979 -27.39 19.96 -10.06
N GLN A 980 -28.20 19.25 -10.86
CA GLN A 980 -28.60 17.86 -10.61
C GLN A 980 -27.40 16.91 -10.56
N SER A 981 -26.37 17.15 -11.38
CA SER A 981 -25.12 16.36 -11.37
C SER A 981 -24.28 16.61 -10.11
N ILE A 982 -24.37 17.81 -9.52
CA ILE A 982 -23.73 18.12 -8.23
C ILE A 982 -24.51 17.49 -7.08
N ASP A 983 -25.85 17.59 -7.11
CA ASP A 983 -26.74 16.99 -6.11
C ASP A 983 -26.60 15.45 -6.07
N ALA A 984 -26.53 14.80 -7.22
CA ALA A 984 -26.33 13.35 -7.33
C ALA A 984 -24.96 12.88 -6.82
N ALA A 985 -23.92 13.71 -6.95
CA ALA A 985 -22.59 13.44 -6.41
C ALA A 985 -22.45 13.78 -4.91
N SER A 986 -23.45 14.43 -4.30
CA SER A 986 -23.43 14.86 -2.90
C SER A 986 -23.47 13.67 -1.94
N ILE A 987 -22.56 13.68 -0.97
CA ILE A 987 -22.58 12.75 0.16
C ILE A 987 -23.16 13.44 1.40
N ASP A 988 -23.42 12.67 2.45
CA ASP A 988 -23.94 13.20 3.70
C ASP A 988 -22.83 13.95 4.47
N GLY A 989 -23.06 15.21 4.81
CA GLY A 989 -22.12 16.01 5.58
C GLY A 989 -22.54 17.49 5.73
N GLU A 990 -22.38 18.06 6.91
CA GLU A 990 -22.68 19.48 7.14
C GLU A 990 -21.57 20.40 6.64
N VAL A 991 -21.89 21.24 5.64
CA VAL A 991 -21.07 22.38 5.19
C VAL A 991 -21.85 23.67 5.40
N LYS A 992 -21.30 24.59 6.18
CA LYS A 992 -21.90 25.90 6.47
C LYS A 992 -21.32 26.93 5.51
N CYS A 993 -22.19 27.70 4.84
CA CYS A 993 -21.81 28.78 3.95
C CYS A 993 -22.24 30.13 4.55
N GLU A 994 -21.30 31.07 4.67
CA GLU A 994 -21.48 32.42 5.23
C GLU A 994 -20.78 33.44 4.32
N ASP A 995 -21.50 34.02 3.36
CA ASP A 995 -20.97 35.02 2.39
C ASP A 995 -19.70 34.54 1.66
N ASP A 996 -18.50 35.02 2.00
CA ASP A 996 -17.23 34.61 1.38
C ASP A 996 -16.61 33.33 1.98
N ARG A 997 -17.27 32.67 2.94
CA ARG A 997 -16.72 31.62 3.79
C ARG A 997 -17.49 30.31 3.70
N ILE A 998 -16.75 29.20 3.69
CA ILE A 998 -17.27 27.86 3.97
C ILE A 998 -16.61 27.24 5.20
N GLU A 999 -17.35 26.43 5.95
CA GLU A 999 -16.91 25.74 7.17
C GLU A 999 -17.48 24.32 7.27
N TRP A 1000 -16.66 23.35 7.65
CA TRP A 1000 -17.06 21.95 7.84
C TRP A 1000 -16.25 21.27 8.97
N ALA A 1001 -16.70 20.08 9.41
CA ALA A 1001 -15.94 19.23 10.32
C ALA A 1001 -14.99 18.31 9.54
N SER A 1002 -13.73 18.21 9.95
CA SER A 1002 -12.73 17.35 9.31
C SER A 1002 -12.05 16.45 10.35
N SER A 1003 -12.03 15.15 10.07
CA SER A 1003 -11.32 14.12 10.82
C SER A 1003 -9.80 14.32 10.81
N GLY A 1004 -9.12 13.77 11.83
CA GLY A 1004 -7.66 13.65 11.80
C GLY A 1004 -7.23 12.79 10.62
N HIS A 1005 -6.29 13.27 9.80
CA HIS A 1005 -5.91 12.66 8.52
C HIS A 1005 -7.03 12.55 7.47
N GLY A 1006 -8.18 13.19 7.66
CA GLY A 1006 -9.27 13.19 6.71
C GLY A 1006 -8.96 13.85 5.38
N VAL A 1007 -9.69 13.43 4.34
CA VAL A 1007 -9.77 14.09 3.04
C VAL A 1007 -11.23 14.41 2.77
N THR A 1008 -11.55 15.67 2.51
CA THR A 1008 -12.90 16.13 2.20
C THR A 1008 -12.92 16.74 0.81
N HIS A 1009 -13.82 16.29 -0.06
CA HIS A 1009 -14.06 16.91 -1.36
C HIS A 1009 -15.27 17.83 -1.25
N LEU A 1010 -15.15 19.04 -1.80
CA LEU A 1010 -16.17 20.09 -1.74
C LEU A 1010 -16.41 20.63 -3.15
N CYS A 1011 -17.65 20.57 -3.64
CA CYS A 1011 -18.08 21.27 -4.84
C CYS A 1011 -18.67 22.63 -4.43
N VAL A 1012 -18.00 23.73 -4.78
CA VAL A 1012 -18.34 25.09 -4.37
C VAL A 1012 -18.88 25.88 -5.55
N VAL A 1013 -20.06 26.49 -5.41
CA VAL A 1013 -20.70 27.36 -6.42
C VAL A 1013 -20.64 28.81 -5.94
N PHE A 1014 -20.18 29.71 -6.80
CA PHE A 1014 -19.99 31.13 -6.47
C PHE A 1014 -21.14 32.01 -6.96
N ASP A 1015 -21.44 33.06 -6.19
CA ASP A 1015 -22.43 34.09 -6.54
C ASP A 1015 -21.76 35.20 -7.36
N THR A 1016 -21.62 34.98 -8.67
CA THR A 1016 -20.94 35.91 -9.62
C THR A 1016 -21.75 37.17 -9.95
N THR A 1017 -22.88 37.40 -9.25
CA THR A 1017 -23.75 38.57 -9.41
C THR A 1017 -23.39 39.72 -8.46
N LYS A 1018 -22.70 39.42 -7.36
CA LYS A 1018 -22.15 40.37 -6.38
C LYS A 1018 -20.69 40.73 -6.72
#